data_AF-A0AAV0QEV6-F1
#
_entry.id   AF-A0AAV0QEV6-F1
#
_cell.length_a   1.000
_cell.length_b   1.000
_cell.length_c   1.000
_cell.angle_alpha   90.00
_cell.angle_beta   90.00
_cell.angle_gamma   90.00
#
_symmetry.space_group_name_H-M   'P 1'
#
loop_
_entity.id
_entity.type
_entity.pdbx_description
1 polymer ?
#
loop_
_entity_poly.entity_id
_entity_poly.type
_entity_poly.pdbx_seq_one_letter_code
_entity_poly.pdbx_strand_id
1 'polypeptide(L)'
;MDWNSTPAEQAEPSMGRRSPLPLSSTIPASPNTVWVDATPLLQAACTDLLDGELIHGENFNLFAAMSALEIMDPKMDSGMICKYYSVDEAIEDGVGPVPISFDRTTDVQCTLDIMDHLLACEATWHKGHSLAQTVFSCIYLLRPERTVPSPILHSYCKIIRATCKAIVSVVSDARTHEEEDLFTMAYGLPLDGDGDEKSLSLLNAVEENLCRQLRACKAQSSRRKQDMEPLQSDIDMEEGYCKALLCRLRFRKVLSSVYPVQSGQIICSALAYCFFYYSHLGYFLLQYGSLLLFLIPFAFCFQHFFHVLACMRRPQGKGLELARKHIASSMSELECIRKSADFLISIASGGCSIGIEDRTTASGRQPIGFDASLNSRVSAPAPPRSIKMLSWNKAIEYFEKLLRDLDFICSYSLDPSLEVLLRFVTQFQSSRPDLVARSHLQLLLVQEGRLYGRDPMFAVITRAAGLPETTKNHDIQRYESVMQLGQLVINMLKIVCTNTAWQRRKLGKSLQDWRVIYVQLELAFTNKFGEVLATSNDENGVARVVKQILIWLEEQAYWIAFRFLMLGFELELYSPSEFFMVYWYLYAVLVKLAEKTDSRMEITEITAAKRKGKKRKDSSKDVGRETRIPPAVRFLQCQIHLVEGLTLLQAALRNEMAALHSLTPFNSEQEIFLQHFELLQKACIPEQITYHSFKESTSYARFSNIATPNCFQQAQKLAKELRSSFSNDHDRLAELRRLEQVAEHNSVAMNVICQLGAVEPNSLKVSFEFIHHPCYATAVVRRA
;
A
#
# COMPACT_ATOMS: atom_id res chain seq x y z
N MET A 1 -22.43 6.74 43.30
CA MET A 1 -22.08 5.35 42.97
C MET A 1 -20.62 5.21 43.27
N ASP A 2 -20.32 4.50 44.35
CA ASP A 2 -18.99 4.37 44.95
C ASP A 2 -18.01 3.70 43.99
N TRP A 3 -16.87 4.37 43.76
CA TRP A 3 -15.71 3.81 43.06
C TRP A 3 -14.70 3.37 44.11
N ASN A 4 -14.87 2.15 44.62
CA ASN A 4 -13.83 1.40 45.32
C ASN A 4 -13.59 0.09 44.56
N SER A 5 -12.66 0.13 43.62
CA SER A 5 -12.12 -1.04 42.93
C SER A 5 -10.62 -1.08 43.22
N THR A 6 -10.21 -2.06 44.01
CA THR A 6 -8.83 -2.45 44.33
C THR A 6 -7.96 -2.59 43.07
N PRO A 7 -6.71 -2.09 43.05
CA PRO A 7 -5.75 -2.41 41.99
C PRO A 7 -5.29 -3.88 42.14
N ALA A 8 -5.32 -4.62 41.03
CA ALA A 8 -4.70 -5.93 40.93
C ALA A 8 -3.17 -5.79 41.08
N GLU A 9 -2.58 -6.52 42.03
CA GLU A 9 -1.13 -6.67 42.19
C GLU A 9 -0.52 -7.19 40.88
N GLN A 10 0.21 -6.33 40.17
CA GLN A 10 1.18 -6.74 39.17
C GLN A 10 2.43 -7.18 39.94
N ALA A 11 2.76 -8.47 39.83
CA ALA A 11 3.96 -9.04 40.41
C ALA A 11 5.22 -8.30 39.91
N GLU A 12 5.95 -7.67 40.83
CA GLU A 12 7.27 -7.11 40.56
C GLU A 12 8.24 -8.22 40.15
N PRO A 13 9.01 -8.07 39.06
CA PRO A 13 10.10 -8.98 38.76
C PRO A 13 11.21 -8.79 39.80
N SER A 14 11.56 -9.86 40.50
CA SER A 14 12.59 -9.87 41.52
C SER A 14 13.93 -9.38 40.97
N MET A 15 14.33 -8.16 41.33
CA MET A 15 15.66 -7.63 41.03
C MET A 15 16.70 -8.36 41.87
N GLY A 16 17.59 -9.12 41.21
CA GLY A 16 18.84 -9.53 41.83
C GLY A 16 19.66 -8.29 42.19
N ARG A 17 19.97 -8.09 43.47
CA ARG A 17 20.85 -7.02 43.96
C ARG A 17 22.21 -7.09 43.24
N ARG A 18 22.45 -6.22 42.26
CA ARG A 18 23.80 -5.92 41.79
C ARG A 18 24.49 -5.03 42.83
N SER A 19 25.69 -5.43 43.25
CA SER A 19 26.54 -4.66 44.15
C SER A 19 26.86 -3.28 43.57
N PRO A 20 26.87 -2.18 44.36
CA PRO A 20 27.29 -0.87 43.86
C PRO A 20 28.75 -0.93 43.42
N LEU A 21 29.03 -0.61 42.15
CA LEU A 21 30.39 -0.33 41.70
C LEU A 21 30.89 0.96 42.39
N PRO A 22 32.18 1.08 42.73
CA PRO A 22 32.71 2.27 43.38
C PRO A 22 32.58 3.50 42.45
N LEU A 23 31.99 4.58 42.97
CA LEU A 23 32.00 5.91 42.36
C LEU A 23 33.43 6.48 42.39
N SER A 24 34.26 6.08 41.44
CA SER A 24 35.47 6.82 41.08
C SER A 24 35.74 6.64 39.61
N SER A 25 35.16 7.53 38.80
CA SER A 25 35.44 7.63 37.38
C SER A 25 35.79 9.08 37.05
N THR A 26 37.05 9.46 37.28
CA THR A 26 37.64 10.61 36.58
C THR A 26 37.70 10.26 35.10
N ILE A 27 36.88 10.92 34.29
CA ILE A 27 36.96 10.84 32.83
C ILE A 27 38.41 11.19 32.43
N PRO A 28 39.14 10.34 31.69
CA PRO A 28 40.53 10.60 31.40
C PRO A 28 40.66 11.86 30.55
N ALA A 29 41.32 12.89 31.10
CA ALA A 29 41.69 14.09 30.38
C ALA A 29 42.62 13.71 29.20
N SER A 30 42.28 14.12 27.98
CA SER A 30 43.25 14.06 26.88
C SER A 30 44.35 15.11 27.14
N PRO A 31 45.54 15.01 26.51
CA PRO A 31 46.62 15.97 26.72
C PRO A 31 46.23 17.45 26.48
N ASN A 32 45.14 17.68 25.72
CA ASN A 32 44.67 19.00 25.33
C ASN A 32 43.30 19.38 25.94
N THR A 33 42.79 18.65 26.95
CA THR A 33 41.46 18.94 27.51
C THR A 33 41.48 18.92 29.04
N VAL A 34 41.11 20.04 29.67
CA VAL A 34 40.93 20.15 31.12
C VAL A 34 39.44 20.15 31.43
N TRP A 35 38.99 19.22 32.27
CA TRP A 35 37.61 19.17 32.77
C TRP A 35 37.51 19.98 34.07
N VAL A 36 36.49 20.82 34.19
CA VAL A 36 36.16 21.58 35.41
C VAL A 36 34.73 21.21 35.83
N ASP A 37 34.53 20.92 37.11
CA ASP A 37 33.21 20.62 37.65
C ASP A 37 32.37 21.90 37.75
N ALA A 38 31.27 21.95 36.99
CA ALA A 38 30.32 23.06 36.96
C ALA A 38 29.10 22.84 37.87
N THR A 39 29.02 21.72 38.60
CA THR A 39 27.88 21.37 39.47
C THR A 39 27.57 22.47 40.50
N PRO A 40 28.55 23.08 41.20
CA PRO A 40 28.27 24.15 42.16
C PRO A 40 27.67 25.40 41.53
N LEU A 41 28.13 25.76 40.32
CA LEU A 41 27.61 26.91 39.56
C LEU A 41 26.15 26.69 39.16
N LEU A 42 25.83 25.50 38.65
CA LEU A 42 24.47 25.16 38.23
C LEU A 42 23.51 25.14 39.43
N GLN A 43 23.92 24.60 40.58
CA GLN A 43 23.10 24.58 41.79
C GLN A 43 22.81 26.00 42.32
N ALA A 44 23.81 26.89 42.32
CA ALA A 44 23.62 28.28 42.71
C ALA A 44 22.62 28.98 41.77
N ALA A 45 22.80 28.86 40.46
CA ALA A 45 21.90 29.44 39.47
C ALA A 45 20.46 28.89 39.58
N CYS A 46 20.29 27.60 39.86
CA CYS A 46 18.98 27.00 40.10
C CYS A 46 18.30 27.50 41.38
N THR A 47 19.07 27.88 42.40
CA THR A 47 18.51 28.43 43.66
C THR A 47 17.99 29.85 43.47
N ASP A 48 18.57 30.60 42.53
CA ASP A 48 18.17 31.97 42.23
C ASP A 48 16.92 32.05 41.31
N LEU A 49 16.52 30.94 40.66
CA LEU A 49 15.34 30.89 39.79
C LEU A 49 14.03 30.82 40.57
N LEU A 50 13.03 31.58 40.13
CA LEU A 50 11.67 31.54 40.66
C LEU A 50 10.79 30.48 39.97
N ASP A 51 9.68 30.11 40.60
CA ASP A 51 8.69 29.20 40.03
C ASP A 51 8.18 29.70 38.67
N GLY A 52 8.37 28.88 37.63
CA GLY A 52 7.97 29.20 36.26
C GLY A 52 9.05 29.87 35.41
N GLU A 53 10.24 30.17 35.97
CA GLU A 53 11.38 30.65 35.20
C GLU A 53 12.18 29.50 34.56
N LEU A 54 12.63 29.71 33.32
CA LEU A 54 13.45 28.75 32.58
C LEU A 54 14.58 29.48 31.87
N ILE A 55 15.83 29.08 32.14
CA ILE A 55 17.00 29.56 31.39
C ILE A 55 17.14 28.70 30.15
N HIS A 56 17.05 29.31 28.97
CA HIS A 56 17.27 28.65 27.69
C HIS A 56 17.91 29.62 26.69
N GLY A 57 18.47 29.10 25.60
CA GLY A 57 19.00 29.96 24.53
C GLY A 57 17.88 30.71 23.79
N GLU A 58 18.21 31.87 23.20
CA GLU A 58 17.24 32.73 22.50
C GLU A 58 16.46 32.02 21.38
N ASN A 59 17.07 31.00 20.76
CA ASN A 59 16.46 30.22 19.67
C ASN A 59 15.75 28.93 20.14
N PHE A 60 15.71 28.66 21.45
CA PHE A 60 15.06 27.47 21.99
C PHE A 60 13.55 27.68 22.13
N ASN A 61 12.77 26.71 21.65
CA ASN A 61 11.31 26.70 21.74
C ASN A 61 10.86 25.54 22.64
N LEU A 62 9.98 25.81 23.60
CA LEU A 62 9.37 24.79 24.46
C LEU A 62 8.67 23.67 23.68
N PHE A 63 8.15 23.96 22.48
CA PHE A 63 7.61 22.93 21.59
C PHE A 63 8.66 21.88 21.20
N ALA A 64 9.92 22.28 20.99
CA ALA A 64 11.01 21.34 20.70
C ALA A 64 11.36 20.48 21.94
N ALA A 65 11.15 21.00 23.15
CA ALA A 65 11.33 20.26 24.38
C ALA A 65 10.34 19.09 24.53
N MET A 66 9.16 19.16 23.89
CA MET A 66 8.17 18.07 23.94
C MET A 66 8.65 16.76 23.29
N SER A 67 9.70 16.81 22.44
CA SER A 67 10.35 15.63 21.85
C SER A 67 11.59 15.16 22.63
N ALA A 68 11.93 15.82 23.74
CA ALA A 68 13.09 15.42 24.54
C ALA A 68 12.85 14.05 25.19
N LEU A 69 13.89 13.22 25.20
CA LEU A 69 13.90 11.98 25.95
C LEU A 69 14.24 12.26 27.42
N GLU A 70 13.54 11.60 28.31
CA GLU A 70 13.83 11.63 29.74
C GLU A 70 14.74 10.44 30.08
N ILE A 71 15.97 10.75 30.50
CA ILE A 71 16.94 9.74 30.94
C ILE A 71 16.46 9.17 32.28
N MET A 72 16.65 7.88 32.50
CA MET A 72 16.18 7.15 33.69
C MET A 72 14.65 6.95 33.80
N ASP A 73 13.87 7.31 32.78
CA ASP A 73 12.48 6.87 32.65
C ASP A 73 12.41 5.59 31.79
N PRO A 74 11.89 4.46 32.31
CA PRO A 74 11.84 3.20 31.56
C PRO A 74 11.05 3.24 30.24
N LYS A 75 10.11 4.18 30.07
CA LYS A 75 9.30 4.34 28.85
C LYS A 75 9.95 5.28 27.84
N MET A 76 10.88 6.14 28.25
CA MET A 76 11.54 7.13 27.39
C MET A 76 13.02 6.80 27.12
N ASP A 77 13.68 6.13 28.05
CA ASP A 77 15.10 5.78 27.99
C ASP A 77 15.31 4.35 27.46
N SER A 78 15.64 4.25 26.18
CA SER A 78 16.00 2.96 25.54
C SER A 78 17.24 2.30 26.19
N GLY A 79 18.11 3.08 26.84
CA GLY A 79 19.28 2.61 27.56
C GLY A 79 18.94 1.77 28.78
N MET A 80 17.79 2.00 29.43
CA MET A 80 17.35 1.28 30.63
C MET A 80 16.85 -0.13 30.36
N ILE A 81 16.19 -0.36 29.22
CA ILE A 81 15.59 -1.66 28.87
C ILE A 81 16.62 -2.61 28.23
N CYS A 82 17.77 -2.07 27.82
CA CYS A 82 18.80 -2.81 27.09
C CYS A 82 19.46 -3.87 27.98
N LYS A 83 19.34 -5.16 27.61
CA LYS A 83 19.95 -6.26 28.37
C LYS A 83 21.47 -6.30 28.20
N TYR A 84 21.96 -5.94 27.00
CA TYR A 84 23.38 -5.96 26.62
C TYR A 84 23.80 -4.59 26.09
N TYR A 85 25.02 -4.15 26.40
CA TYR A 85 25.58 -2.88 25.91
C TYR A 85 26.18 -3.01 24.51
N SER A 86 26.56 -4.22 24.09
CA SER A 86 27.11 -4.49 22.77
C SER A 86 26.71 -5.88 22.25
N VAL A 87 26.85 -6.08 20.94
CA VAL A 87 26.67 -7.39 20.31
C VAL A 87 27.71 -8.40 20.85
N ASP A 88 28.92 -7.93 21.16
CA ASP A 88 30.00 -8.79 21.65
C ASP A 88 29.71 -9.30 23.06
N GLU A 89 29.14 -8.46 23.95
CA GLU A 89 28.68 -8.88 25.28
C GLU A 89 27.56 -9.93 25.19
N ALA A 90 26.60 -9.76 24.27
CA ALA A 90 25.54 -10.77 24.08
C ALA A 90 26.09 -12.10 23.53
N ILE A 91 27.17 -12.05 22.75
CA ILE A 91 27.87 -13.25 22.28
C ILE A 91 28.60 -13.93 23.44
N GLU A 92 29.27 -13.15 24.31
CA GLU A 92 29.95 -13.67 25.51
C GLU A 92 28.96 -14.30 26.51
N ASP A 93 27.75 -13.74 26.65
CA ASP A 93 26.63 -14.29 27.45
C ASP A 93 25.97 -15.53 26.78
N GLY A 94 26.41 -15.89 25.57
CA GLY A 94 25.99 -17.12 24.89
C GLY A 94 24.68 -17.04 24.11
N VAL A 95 24.17 -15.83 23.80
CA VAL A 95 22.90 -15.64 23.07
C VAL A 95 22.96 -16.21 21.64
N GLY A 96 24.11 -16.12 20.98
CA GLY A 96 24.36 -16.61 19.61
C GLY A 96 25.50 -17.63 19.54
N PRO A 97 25.29 -18.89 19.99
CA PRO A 97 26.35 -19.90 20.06
C PRO A 97 26.87 -20.29 18.67
N VAL A 98 28.18 -20.61 18.61
CA VAL A 98 28.88 -21.14 17.43
C VAL A 98 29.87 -22.23 17.90
N PRO A 99 29.74 -23.49 17.46
CA PRO A 99 28.64 -24.04 16.66
C PRO A 99 27.30 -23.90 17.39
N ILE A 100 26.18 -23.92 16.65
CA ILE A 100 24.84 -23.79 17.24
C ILE A 100 24.57 -24.93 18.23
N SER A 101 24.93 -26.15 17.83
CA SER A 101 25.01 -27.30 18.73
C SER A 101 26.11 -28.26 18.27
N PHE A 102 26.66 -29.04 19.21
CA PHE A 102 27.54 -30.16 18.87
C PHE A 102 26.76 -31.39 18.40
N ASP A 103 25.46 -31.48 18.75
CA ASP A 103 24.55 -32.50 18.22
C ASP A 103 23.99 -32.05 16.86
N ARG A 104 24.25 -32.84 15.81
CA ARG A 104 23.84 -32.56 14.44
C ARG A 104 22.31 -32.42 14.31
N THR A 105 21.54 -33.21 15.05
CA THR A 105 20.07 -33.14 15.01
C THR A 105 19.56 -31.83 15.61
N THR A 106 20.07 -31.45 16.78
CA THR A 106 19.74 -30.18 17.42
C THR A 106 20.22 -28.97 16.60
N ASP A 107 21.38 -29.06 15.94
CA ASP A 107 21.91 -28.02 15.06
C ASP A 107 20.97 -27.70 13.89
N VAL A 108 20.47 -28.74 13.22
CA VAL A 108 19.49 -28.59 12.11
C VAL A 108 18.14 -28.08 12.62
N GLN A 109 17.65 -28.56 13.77
CA GLN A 109 16.42 -28.06 14.37
C GLN A 109 16.50 -26.56 14.70
N CYS A 110 17.56 -26.15 15.40
CA CYS A 110 17.80 -24.74 15.72
C CYS A 110 17.96 -23.87 14.45
N THR A 111 18.62 -24.40 13.41
CA THR A 111 18.73 -23.70 12.12
C THR A 111 17.36 -23.44 11.50
N LEU A 112 16.44 -24.40 11.54
CA LEU A 112 15.05 -24.23 11.08
C LEU A 112 14.28 -23.21 11.93
N ASP A 113 14.43 -23.25 13.25
CA ASP A 113 13.79 -22.32 14.17
C ASP A 113 14.28 -20.87 13.95
N ILE A 114 15.58 -20.68 13.69
CA ILE A 114 16.17 -19.39 13.32
C ILE A 114 15.58 -18.89 11.99
N MET A 115 15.45 -19.75 10.97
CA MET A 115 14.85 -19.37 9.69
C MET A 115 13.38 -18.95 9.84
N ASP A 116 12.59 -19.69 10.61
CA ASP A 116 11.18 -19.39 10.83
C ASP A 116 10.97 -18.10 11.61
N HIS A 117 11.77 -17.87 12.66
CA HIS A 117 11.70 -16.62 13.42
C HIS A 117 12.14 -15.42 12.57
N LEU A 118 13.16 -15.57 11.71
CA LEU A 118 13.56 -14.52 10.76
C LEU A 118 12.43 -14.17 9.78
N LEU A 119 11.68 -15.17 9.30
CA LEU A 119 10.50 -14.95 8.46
C LEU A 119 9.43 -14.14 9.21
N ALA A 120 9.19 -14.47 10.49
CA ALA A 120 8.28 -13.71 11.34
C ALA A 120 8.78 -12.27 11.60
N CYS A 121 10.08 -12.07 11.83
CA CYS A 121 10.70 -10.76 11.96
C CYS A 121 10.50 -9.90 10.71
N GLU A 122 10.70 -10.46 9.52
CA GLU A 122 10.52 -9.75 8.24
C GLU A 122 9.05 -9.37 8.01
N ALA A 123 8.11 -10.30 8.25
CA ALA A 123 6.69 -10.00 8.16
C ALA A 123 6.26 -8.91 9.17
N THR A 124 6.80 -8.97 10.40
CA THR A 124 6.54 -7.97 11.45
C THR A 124 7.11 -6.60 11.05
N TRP A 125 8.32 -6.56 10.49
CA TRP A 125 8.91 -5.34 9.94
C TRP A 125 8.00 -4.73 8.87
N HIS A 126 7.53 -5.52 7.90
CA HIS A 126 6.67 -5.03 6.82
C HIS A 126 5.31 -4.48 7.28
N LYS A 127 4.90 -4.78 8.52
CA LYS A 127 3.69 -4.22 9.15
C LYS A 127 3.93 -2.88 9.87
N GLY A 128 5.10 -2.27 9.70
CA GLY A 128 5.41 -0.94 10.20
C GLY A 128 6.28 -0.92 11.46
N HIS A 129 6.85 -2.05 11.89
CA HIS A 129 7.74 -2.09 13.04
C HIS A 129 9.20 -1.71 12.66
N SER A 130 10.06 -1.48 13.65
CA SER A 130 11.46 -1.08 13.42
C SER A 130 12.29 -2.24 12.87
N LEU A 131 13.08 -1.99 11.81
CA LEU A 131 14.03 -2.94 11.25
C LEU A 131 15.11 -3.37 12.28
N ALA A 132 15.55 -2.42 13.11
CA ALA A 132 16.58 -2.62 14.14
C ALA A 132 16.16 -3.62 15.21
N GLN A 133 14.89 -3.57 15.62
CA GLN A 133 14.34 -4.37 16.71
C GLN A 133 13.63 -5.65 16.23
N THR A 134 13.46 -5.83 14.91
CA THR A 134 12.85 -7.03 14.30
C THR A 134 13.91 -7.90 13.65
N VAL A 135 14.21 -7.70 12.36
CA VAL A 135 15.15 -8.53 11.60
C VAL A 135 16.56 -8.45 12.20
N PHE A 136 17.03 -7.24 12.52
CA PHE A 136 18.35 -7.04 13.12
C PHE A 136 18.39 -7.25 14.64
N SER A 137 17.35 -7.84 15.24
CA SER A 137 17.51 -8.50 16.55
C SER A 137 18.40 -9.75 16.45
N CYS A 138 18.57 -10.30 15.25
CA CYS A 138 19.37 -11.49 14.96
C CYS A 138 20.88 -11.21 14.98
N ILE A 139 21.59 -11.82 15.94
CA ILE A 139 23.06 -11.74 16.07
C ILE A 139 23.74 -12.30 14.82
N TYR A 140 23.18 -13.35 14.20
CA TYR A 140 23.73 -13.96 13.00
C TYR A 140 23.71 -13.03 11.77
N LEU A 141 22.80 -12.04 11.73
CA LEU A 141 22.79 -10.99 10.70
C LEU A 141 23.77 -9.85 11.02
N LEU A 142 23.96 -9.55 12.30
CA LEU A 142 24.89 -8.51 12.80
C LEU A 142 26.36 -8.94 12.67
N ARG A 143 26.66 -10.23 12.83
CA ARG A 143 28.00 -10.82 12.74
C ARG A 143 28.02 -11.96 11.71
N PRO A 144 28.05 -11.66 10.40
CA PRO A 144 27.95 -12.68 9.35
C PRO A 144 29.10 -13.70 9.36
N GLU A 145 30.27 -13.36 9.90
CA GLU A 145 31.44 -14.24 10.03
C GLU A 145 31.11 -15.50 10.86
N ARG A 146 30.18 -15.37 11.81
CA ARG A 146 29.75 -16.45 12.70
C ARG A 146 28.95 -17.54 12.00
N THR A 147 28.32 -17.23 10.87
CA THR A 147 27.50 -18.19 10.13
C THR A 147 28.30 -19.00 9.11
N VAL A 148 29.54 -18.60 8.78
CA VAL A 148 30.41 -19.25 7.80
C VAL A 148 30.56 -20.78 8.01
N PRO A 149 30.67 -21.31 9.25
CA PRO A 149 30.75 -22.75 9.47
C PRO A 149 29.51 -23.54 9.03
N SER A 150 28.34 -22.89 8.93
CA SER A 150 27.08 -23.49 8.45
C SER A 150 26.69 -22.88 7.11
N PRO A 151 26.99 -23.53 5.97
CA PRO A 151 26.66 -23.01 4.64
C PRO A 151 25.16 -22.72 4.47
N ILE A 152 24.32 -23.53 5.10
CA ILE A 152 22.87 -23.41 5.09
C ILE A 152 22.44 -22.08 5.70
N LEU A 153 22.81 -21.85 6.97
CA LEU A 153 22.45 -20.62 7.68
C LEU A 153 23.12 -19.39 7.06
N HIS A 154 24.41 -19.49 6.67
CA HIS A 154 25.14 -18.39 6.04
C HIS A 154 24.46 -17.90 4.76
N SER A 155 24.05 -18.84 3.89
CA SER A 155 23.37 -18.51 2.63
C SER A 155 22.01 -17.85 2.89
N TYR A 156 21.25 -18.33 3.88
CA TYR A 156 19.95 -17.79 4.24
C TYR A 156 20.04 -16.36 4.82
N CYS A 157 20.97 -16.14 5.76
CA CYS A 157 21.23 -14.85 6.40
C CYS A 157 21.66 -13.76 5.38
N LYS A 158 22.59 -14.09 4.47
CA LYS A 158 23.02 -13.16 3.40
C LYS A 158 21.85 -12.72 2.52
N ILE A 159 21.01 -13.68 2.18
CA ILE A 159 19.86 -13.43 1.32
C ILE A 159 18.78 -12.61 2.04
N ILE A 160 18.60 -12.78 3.35
CA ILE A 160 17.72 -11.91 4.14
C ILE A 160 18.15 -10.46 4.05
N ARG A 161 19.43 -10.18 4.30
CA ARG A 161 19.98 -8.82 4.20
C ARG A 161 19.75 -8.21 2.82
N ALA A 162 20.00 -8.99 1.76
CA ALA A 162 19.76 -8.55 0.38
C ALA A 162 18.29 -8.19 0.12
N THR A 163 17.34 -8.98 0.61
CA THR A 163 15.90 -8.67 0.49
C THR A 163 15.52 -7.44 1.31
N CYS A 164 16.00 -7.30 2.55
CA CYS A 164 15.74 -6.11 3.36
C CYS A 164 16.21 -4.85 2.64
N LYS A 165 17.43 -4.84 2.09
CA LYS A 165 17.95 -3.71 1.32
C LYS A 165 17.09 -3.41 0.09
N ALA A 166 16.63 -4.43 -0.62
CA ALA A 166 15.76 -4.23 -1.77
C ALA A 166 14.40 -3.62 -1.41
N ILE A 167 13.79 -4.06 -0.31
CA ILE A 167 12.52 -3.52 0.16
C ILE A 167 12.70 -2.08 0.61
N VAL A 168 13.78 -1.75 1.34
CA VAL A 168 14.13 -0.36 1.66
C VAL A 168 14.25 0.47 0.39
N SER A 169 14.98 0.00 -0.63
CA SER A 169 15.09 0.71 -1.92
C SER A 169 13.74 0.89 -2.62
N VAL A 170 12.89 -0.13 -2.68
CA VAL A 170 11.57 -0.06 -3.33
C VAL A 170 10.66 0.95 -2.65
N VAL A 171 10.62 0.92 -1.31
CA VAL A 171 9.76 1.80 -0.51
C VAL A 171 10.24 3.25 -0.62
N SER A 172 11.55 3.48 -0.50
CA SER A 172 12.15 4.82 -0.66
C SER A 172 12.02 5.36 -2.09
N ASP A 173 12.19 4.53 -3.13
CA ASP A 173 11.97 4.92 -4.53
C ASP A 173 10.51 5.31 -4.79
N ALA A 174 9.57 4.58 -4.19
CA ALA A 174 8.15 4.92 -4.25
C ALA A 174 7.84 6.24 -3.51
N ARG A 175 8.71 6.71 -2.60
CA ARG A 175 8.44 7.90 -1.77
C ARG A 175 7.10 7.82 -1.05
N THR A 176 6.68 6.61 -0.70
CA THR A 176 5.55 6.40 0.21
C THR A 176 5.88 7.04 1.55
N HIS A 177 4.88 7.47 2.32
CA HIS A 177 5.09 8.20 3.58
C HIS A 177 5.89 7.36 4.59
N GLU A 178 7.20 7.58 4.60
CA GLU A 178 8.17 6.94 5.48
C GLU A 178 7.81 7.30 6.94
N GLU A 179 8.03 6.36 7.87
CA GLU A 179 7.73 6.44 9.32
C GLU A 179 6.28 6.20 9.77
N GLU A 180 5.27 6.22 8.87
CA GLU A 180 3.89 5.83 9.21
C GLU A 180 3.55 4.42 8.72
N ASP A 181 3.88 4.09 7.46
CA ASP A 181 3.62 2.76 6.89
C ASP A 181 4.79 1.77 7.10
N LEU A 182 6.05 2.26 7.09
CA LEU A 182 7.28 1.47 7.33
C LEU A 182 8.45 2.36 7.71
N PHE A 183 9.27 1.90 8.65
CA PHE A 183 10.57 2.51 8.97
C PHE A 183 11.64 2.00 8.00
N THR A 184 12.04 2.85 7.05
CA THR A 184 13.11 2.58 6.07
C THR A 184 14.50 2.98 6.58
N MET A 185 14.56 3.82 7.62
CA MET A 185 15.81 4.27 8.23
C MET A 185 16.57 3.11 8.89
N ALA A 186 17.74 2.80 8.34
CA ALA A 186 18.58 1.72 8.82
C ALA A 186 19.55 2.13 9.94
N TYR A 187 19.72 3.43 10.22
CA TYR A 187 20.55 3.95 11.32
C TYR A 187 21.95 3.28 11.44
N GLY A 188 22.62 2.99 10.34
CA GLY A 188 23.95 2.33 10.35
C GLY A 188 23.94 0.81 10.54
N LEU A 189 22.77 0.16 10.50
CA LEU A 189 22.66 -1.31 10.45
C LEU A 189 23.39 -1.87 9.22
N PRO A 190 24.03 -3.04 9.34
CA PRO A 190 24.81 -3.64 8.26
C PRO A 190 23.90 -4.28 7.20
N LEU A 191 23.25 -3.45 6.38
CA LEU A 191 22.51 -3.88 5.20
C LEU A 191 23.44 -4.33 4.06
N ASP A 192 24.64 -3.75 3.99
CA ASP A 192 25.67 -4.02 2.98
C ASP A 192 26.83 -4.82 3.56
N GLY A 193 27.22 -5.90 2.88
CA GLY A 193 28.27 -6.82 3.30
C GLY A 193 29.18 -7.24 2.15
N ASP A 194 30.42 -7.57 2.47
CA ASP A 194 31.39 -8.02 1.47
C ASP A 194 30.96 -9.37 0.85
N GLY A 195 30.99 -9.44 -0.47
CA GLY A 195 30.60 -10.64 -1.23
C GLY A 195 29.09 -10.90 -1.35
N ASP A 196 28.22 -9.96 -1.01
CA ASP A 196 26.75 -10.11 -1.14
C ASP A 196 26.30 -10.34 -2.59
N GLU A 197 27.09 -9.94 -3.59
CA GLU A 197 26.86 -10.24 -5.01
C GLU A 197 26.84 -11.73 -5.34
N LYS A 198 27.52 -12.56 -4.51
CA LYS A 198 27.60 -14.03 -4.66
C LYS A 198 26.60 -14.78 -3.76
N SER A 199 25.71 -14.07 -3.07
CA SER A 199 24.73 -14.67 -2.16
C SER A 199 23.83 -15.71 -2.86
N LEU A 200 23.35 -15.40 -4.06
CA LEU A 200 22.49 -16.30 -4.84
C LEU A 200 23.23 -17.55 -5.35
N SER A 201 24.50 -17.43 -5.75
CA SER A 201 25.27 -18.59 -6.21
C SER A 201 25.58 -19.54 -5.06
N LEU A 202 25.86 -19.01 -3.87
CA LEU A 202 26.00 -19.80 -2.65
C LEU A 202 24.70 -20.52 -2.31
N LEU A 203 23.56 -19.82 -2.30
CA LEU A 203 22.25 -20.43 -2.02
C LEU A 203 21.91 -21.56 -3.01
N ASN A 204 22.21 -21.38 -4.30
CA ASN A 204 22.03 -22.41 -5.31
C ASN A 204 22.88 -23.66 -5.03
N ALA A 205 24.15 -23.48 -4.63
CA ALA A 205 25.03 -24.60 -4.30
C ALA A 205 24.50 -25.39 -3.09
N VAL A 206 24.03 -24.68 -2.06
CA VAL A 206 23.41 -25.29 -0.87
C VAL A 206 22.12 -26.05 -1.24
N GLU A 207 21.24 -25.43 -2.04
CA GLU A 207 20.01 -26.07 -2.51
C GLU A 207 20.31 -27.34 -3.31
N GLU A 208 21.28 -27.28 -4.22
CA GLU A 208 21.66 -28.43 -5.05
C GLU A 208 22.21 -29.57 -4.18
N ASN A 209 23.04 -29.26 -3.19
CA ASN A 209 23.56 -30.25 -2.25
C ASN A 209 22.44 -30.93 -1.45
N LEU A 210 21.50 -30.16 -0.89
CA LEU A 210 20.33 -30.69 -0.19
C LEU A 210 19.42 -31.50 -1.12
N CYS A 211 19.28 -31.11 -2.39
CA CYS A 211 18.55 -31.88 -3.39
C CYS A 211 19.21 -33.24 -3.67
N ARG A 212 20.55 -33.29 -3.74
CA ARG A 212 21.30 -34.55 -3.89
C ARG A 212 21.11 -35.44 -2.66
N GLN A 213 21.18 -34.88 -1.45
CA GLN A 213 20.90 -35.61 -0.20
C GLN A 213 19.48 -36.17 -0.17
N LEU A 214 18.47 -35.36 -0.50
CA LEU A 214 17.07 -35.82 -0.55
C LEU A 214 16.85 -36.95 -1.56
N ARG A 215 17.51 -36.90 -2.73
CA ARG A 215 17.46 -37.99 -3.73
C ARG A 215 18.14 -39.25 -3.21
N ALA A 216 19.27 -39.11 -2.51
CA ALA A 216 19.97 -40.23 -1.88
C ALA A 216 19.13 -40.90 -0.78
N CYS A 217 18.35 -40.13 0.00
CA CYS A 217 17.43 -40.66 1.00
C CYS A 217 16.32 -41.53 0.39
N LYS A 218 15.79 -41.13 -0.76
CA LYS A 218 14.69 -41.82 -1.47
C LYS A 218 15.13 -43.07 -2.25
N ALA A 219 16.42 -43.19 -2.57
CA ALA A 219 16.97 -44.35 -3.27
C ALA A 219 17.18 -45.52 -2.29
N GLN A 220 16.15 -46.31 -2.03
CA GLN A 220 16.27 -47.57 -1.29
C GLN A 220 16.96 -48.65 -2.15
N SER A 221 18.28 -48.84 -1.97
CA SER A 221 18.98 -50.14 -1.99
C SER A 221 20.51 -49.98 -2.06
N SER A 222 21.21 -50.64 -1.13
CA SER A 222 22.60 -51.16 -1.20
C SER A 222 23.79 -50.28 -1.66
N ARG A 223 23.64 -48.98 -1.96
CA ARG A 223 24.77 -48.04 -2.23
C ARG A 223 24.77 -46.82 -1.30
N ARG A 224 24.41 -47.00 -0.02
CA ARG A 224 24.42 -45.93 1.01
C ARG A 224 25.82 -45.47 1.46
N LYS A 225 26.89 -45.84 0.76
CA LYS A 225 28.28 -45.51 1.12
C LYS A 225 28.95 -45.07 -0.19
N GLN A 226 29.41 -43.82 -0.37
CA GLN A 226 30.62 -43.37 0.31
C GLN A 226 30.87 -41.85 0.43
N ASP A 227 30.07 -40.93 -0.13
CA ASP A 227 30.55 -39.53 -0.32
C ASP A 227 29.72 -38.39 0.31
N MET A 228 28.67 -38.65 1.10
CA MET A 228 27.84 -37.57 1.67
C MET A 228 27.62 -37.72 3.18
N GLU A 229 27.97 -36.68 3.94
CA GLU A 229 27.66 -36.60 5.38
C GLU A 229 26.15 -36.34 5.59
N PRO A 230 25.50 -37.06 6.52
CA PRO A 230 24.10 -36.82 6.87
C PRO A 230 23.95 -35.50 7.66
N LEU A 231 22.82 -34.82 7.46
CA LEU A 231 22.49 -33.56 8.13
C LEU A 231 22.27 -33.78 9.63
N GLN A 232 21.72 -34.93 10.01
CA GLN A 232 21.43 -35.25 11.40
C GLN A 232 21.66 -36.74 11.71
N SER A 233 21.48 -37.12 12.98
CA SER A 233 21.93 -38.40 13.51
C SER A 233 20.99 -39.59 13.23
N ASP A 234 19.67 -39.35 13.08
CA ASP A 234 18.62 -40.35 12.87
C ASP A 234 18.18 -40.45 11.40
N ILE A 235 18.64 -41.48 10.70
CA ILE A 235 18.42 -41.70 9.27
C ILE A 235 16.93 -41.64 8.86
N ASP A 236 15.99 -42.02 9.72
CA ASP A 236 14.56 -42.05 9.38
C ASP A 236 13.95 -40.64 9.32
N MET A 237 14.56 -39.67 10.01
CA MET A 237 14.13 -38.26 10.02
C MET A 237 14.81 -37.41 8.93
N GLU A 238 15.86 -37.92 8.28
CA GLU A 238 16.69 -37.18 7.32
C GLU A 238 15.87 -36.62 6.15
N GLU A 239 14.90 -37.40 5.63
CA GLU A 239 14.02 -36.96 4.55
C GLU A 239 13.16 -35.76 4.96
N GLY A 240 12.64 -35.78 6.19
CA GLY A 240 11.80 -34.70 6.72
C GLY A 240 12.59 -33.39 6.89
N TYR A 241 13.80 -33.47 7.46
CA TYR A 241 14.68 -32.31 7.61
C TYR A 241 15.15 -31.75 6.27
N CYS A 242 15.54 -32.61 5.32
CA CYS A 242 15.90 -32.19 3.96
C CYS A 242 14.74 -31.42 3.30
N LYS A 243 13.51 -31.92 3.39
CA LYS A 243 12.32 -31.25 2.83
C LYS A 243 12.06 -29.90 3.51
N ALA A 244 12.11 -29.85 4.84
CA ALA A 244 11.86 -28.65 5.64
C ALA A 244 12.88 -27.53 5.35
N LEU A 245 14.16 -27.88 5.17
CA LEU A 245 15.21 -26.93 4.79
C LEU A 245 15.05 -26.48 3.32
N LEU A 246 14.79 -27.42 2.41
CA LEU A 246 14.65 -27.11 0.98
C LEU A 246 13.50 -26.15 0.71
N CYS A 247 12.32 -26.34 1.32
CA CYS A 247 11.19 -25.44 1.06
C CYS A 247 11.46 -24.01 1.57
N ARG A 248 12.16 -23.85 2.71
CA ARG A 248 12.57 -22.53 3.24
C ARG A 248 13.62 -21.86 2.35
N LEU A 249 14.65 -22.61 1.93
CA LEU A 249 15.69 -22.09 1.05
C LEU A 249 15.15 -21.77 -0.34
N ARG A 250 14.25 -22.59 -0.88
CA ARG A 250 13.59 -22.32 -2.17
C ARG A 250 12.64 -21.15 -2.08
N PHE A 251 11.78 -21.08 -1.06
CA PHE A 251 10.95 -19.91 -0.83
C PHE A 251 11.80 -18.63 -0.76
N ARG A 252 12.91 -18.67 0.01
CA ARG A 252 13.84 -17.53 0.10
C ARG A 252 14.54 -17.23 -1.22
N LYS A 253 15.01 -18.24 -1.94
CA LYS A 253 15.65 -18.11 -3.25
C LYS A 253 14.72 -17.45 -4.25
N VAL A 254 13.49 -17.93 -4.27
CA VAL A 254 12.42 -17.38 -5.08
C VAL A 254 12.29 -15.92 -4.67
N LEU A 255 11.99 -15.60 -3.40
CA LEU A 255 11.84 -14.25 -2.85
C LEU A 255 13.03 -13.30 -3.12
N SER A 256 14.25 -13.81 -3.25
CA SER A 256 15.51 -13.03 -3.31
C SER A 256 16.14 -12.88 -4.69
N SER A 257 15.67 -13.60 -5.71
CA SER A 257 16.40 -13.65 -6.97
C SER A 257 16.25 -12.37 -7.81
N VAL A 258 17.15 -11.40 -7.57
CA VAL A 258 17.86 -10.44 -8.47
C VAL A 258 18.03 -9.03 -7.86
N TYR A 259 19.20 -8.80 -7.27
CA TYR A 259 19.92 -7.53 -7.39
C TYR A 259 20.31 -7.28 -8.86
N PRO A 260 20.10 -6.09 -9.44
CA PRO A 260 20.95 -5.61 -10.51
C PRO A 260 22.18 -4.95 -9.89
N VAL A 261 23.33 -5.64 -9.88
CA VAL A 261 24.59 -4.92 -10.05
C VAL A 261 24.54 -4.28 -11.45
N GLN A 262 25.07 -3.08 -11.58
CA GLN A 262 24.97 -2.13 -12.71
C GLN A 262 25.40 -2.66 -14.12
N SER A 263 25.52 -3.96 -14.35
CA SER A 263 26.01 -4.57 -15.59
C SER A 263 24.93 -4.92 -16.63
N GLY A 264 23.65 -4.63 -16.36
CA GLY A 264 22.54 -4.84 -17.31
C GLY A 264 22.47 -3.83 -18.46
N GLN A 265 23.11 -2.66 -18.33
CA GLN A 265 23.24 -1.69 -19.43
C GLN A 265 24.30 -2.15 -20.46
N ILE A 266 25.28 -2.95 -20.04
CA ILE A 266 26.35 -3.44 -20.92
C ILE A 266 25.90 -4.67 -21.71
N ILE A 267 25.06 -5.55 -21.15
CA ILE A 267 24.64 -6.78 -21.86
C ILE A 267 23.53 -6.51 -22.89
N CYS A 268 22.58 -5.60 -22.63
CA CYS A 268 21.60 -5.23 -23.65
C CYS A 268 22.21 -4.36 -24.76
N SER A 269 23.20 -3.52 -24.46
CA SER A 269 23.95 -2.79 -25.48
C SER A 269 24.92 -3.70 -26.23
N ALA A 270 25.55 -4.68 -25.58
CA ALA A 270 26.42 -5.68 -26.23
C ALA A 270 25.62 -6.70 -27.05
N LEU A 271 24.42 -7.12 -26.64
CA LEU A 271 23.55 -7.98 -27.45
C LEU A 271 22.93 -7.21 -28.63
N ALA A 272 22.62 -5.92 -28.46
CA ALA A 272 22.25 -5.05 -29.58
C ALA A 272 23.45 -4.81 -30.52
N TYR A 273 24.66 -4.61 -29.99
CA TYR A 273 25.91 -4.50 -30.78
C TYR A 273 26.24 -5.80 -31.50
N CYS A 274 26.07 -6.96 -30.86
CA CYS A 274 26.27 -8.27 -31.47
C CYS A 274 25.20 -8.55 -32.53
N PHE A 275 23.93 -8.20 -32.32
CA PHE A 275 22.91 -8.34 -33.37
C PHE A 275 23.15 -7.40 -34.56
N PHE A 276 23.70 -6.21 -34.32
CA PHE A 276 24.02 -5.24 -35.37
C PHE A 276 25.32 -5.59 -36.13
N TYR A 277 26.29 -6.24 -35.48
CA TYR A 277 27.53 -6.72 -36.13
C TYR A 277 27.35 -8.07 -36.83
N TYR A 278 26.53 -8.98 -36.30
CA TYR A 278 26.31 -10.31 -36.88
C TYR A 278 25.28 -10.32 -38.03
N SER A 279 24.55 -9.22 -38.28
CA SER A 279 23.78 -9.08 -39.51
C SER A 279 24.65 -8.79 -40.74
N HIS A 280 25.96 -8.60 -40.59
CA HIS A 280 26.87 -8.24 -41.71
C HIS A 280 27.96 -9.26 -42.06
N LEU A 281 28.11 -10.35 -41.30
CA LEU A 281 29.05 -11.44 -41.64
C LEU A 281 28.34 -12.80 -41.65
N GLY A 282 27.47 -12.98 -42.64
CA GLY A 282 26.95 -14.30 -43.01
C GLY A 282 27.97 -15.13 -43.78
N TYR A 283 29.17 -15.40 -43.24
CA TYR A 283 30.17 -16.29 -43.85
C TYR A 283 31.24 -16.76 -42.83
N PHE A 284 30.87 -17.20 -41.62
CA PHE A 284 31.88 -17.78 -40.69
C PHE A 284 31.35 -18.86 -39.73
N LEU A 285 30.20 -19.48 -40.04
CA LEU A 285 29.63 -20.60 -39.24
C LEU A 285 29.71 -21.93 -39.99
N LEU A 286 30.91 -22.31 -40.44
CA LEU A 286 31.14 -23.63 -41.06
C LEU A 286 32.40 -24.35 -40.55
N GLN A 287 33.03 -23.89 -39.46
CA GLN A 287 34.30 -24.51 -39.02
C GLN A 287 34.42 -24.87 -37.53
N TYR A 288 33.44 -24.59 -36.69
CA TYR A 288 33.48 -25.00 -35.27
C TYR A 288 32.13 -25.52 -34.78
N GLY A 289 31.68 -26.63 -35.38
CA GLY A 289 30.40 -27.30 -35.09
C GLY A 289 30.38 -28.19 -33.84
N SER A 290 31.36 -28.13 -32.94
CA SER A 290 31.48 -29.08 -31.82
C SER A 290 31.63 -28.46 -30.43
N LEU A 291 31.54 -27.13 -30.27
CA LEU A 291 31.51 -26.49 -28.94
C LEU A 291 30.10 -26.05 -28.49
N LEU A 292 29.11 -26.06 -29.39
CA LEU A 292 27.76 -25.56 -29.09
C LEU A 292 26.88 -26.58 -28.34
N LEU A 293 27.27 -27.85 -28.27
CA LEU A 293 26.50 -28.91 -27.61
C LEU A 293 26.83 -29.10 -26.11
N PHE A 294 27.88 -28.44 -25.59
CA PHE A 294 28.22 -28.47 -24.16
C PHE A 294 27.69 -27.27 -23.35
N LEU A 295 27.10 -26.25 -24.02
CA LEU A 295 26.54 -25.07 -23.37
C LEU A 295 25.01 -25.11 -23.20
N ILE A 296 24.35 -26.15 -23.71
CA ILE A 296 22.89 -26.26 -23.70
C ILE A 296 22.32 -26.79 -22.35
N PRO A 297 23.02 -27.59 -21.52
CA PRO A 297 22.47 -27.96 -20.20
C PRO A 297 22.60 -26.86 -19.13
N PHE A 298 23.35 -25.78 -19.36
CA PHE A 298 23.64 -24.75 -18.34
C PHE A 298 22.67 -23.55 -18.36
N ALA A 299 21.81 -23.43 -19.38
CA ALA A 299 20.96 -22.25 -19.58
C ALA A 299 19.52 -22.37 -19.04
N PHE A 300 19.14 -23.50 -18.44
CA PHE A 300 17.77 -23.75 -17.97
C PHE A 300 17.73 -24.12 -16.47
N CYS A 301 18.00 -23.15 -15.59
CA CYS A 301 17.72 -23.28 -14.15
C CYS A 301 17.36 -21.93 -13.50
N PHE A 302 16.45 -21.21 -14.16
CA PHE A 302 15.28 -20.52 -13.61
C PHE A 302 15.32 -19.91 -12.17
N GLN A 303 15.35 -18.56 -12.11
CA GLN A 303 15.35 -17.60 -10.98
C GLN A 303 14.00 -16.87 -10.87
N HIS A 304 13.37 -16.75 -9.67
CA HIS A 304 11.91 -16.65 -9.55
C HIS A 304 11.24 -15.55 -8.65
N PHE A 305 11.78 -14.36 -8.31
CA PHE A 305 10.94 -13.25 -7.78
C PHE A 305 11.41 -11.82 -8.04
N PHE A 306 12.68 -11.43 -7.94
CA PHE A 306 13.03 -10.09 -8.50
C PHE A 306 13.03 -10.09 -10.02
N HIS A 307 12.94 -11.24 -10.70
CA HIS A 307 12.53 -11.24 -12.09
C HIS A 307 11.07 -10.76 -12.21
N VAL A 308 10.17 -11.03 -11.25
CA VAL A 308 8.85 -10.37 -11.13
C VAL A 308 9.02 -8.86 -11.04
N LEU A 309 9.88 -8.39 -10.13
CA LEU A 309 10.06 -6.97 -9.84
C LEU A 309 10.82 -6.22 -10.94
N ALA A 310 11.82 -6.84 -11.56
CA ALA A 310 12.57 -6.36 -12.71
C ALA A 310 11.72 -6.41 -13.97
N CYS A 311 10.82 -7.37 -14.09
CA CYS A 311 9.77 -7.39 -15.11
C CYS A 311 8.62 -6.44 -14.83
N MET A 312 8.32 -6.11 -13.58
CA MET A 312 7.42 -5.00 -13.27
C MET A 312 8.11 -3.66 -13.56
N ARG A 313 9.43 -3.56 -13.33
CA ARG A 313 10.28 -2.43 -13.76
C ARG A 313 10.53 -2.41 -15.28
N ARG A 314 10.33 -3.53 -15.98
CA ARG A 314 10.35 -3.66 -17.44
C ARG A 314 9.05 -4.33 -17.89
N PRO A 315 7.92 -3.62 -17.78
CA PRO A 315 6.59 -4.21 -17.95
C PRO A 315 6.31 -4.72 -19.38
N GLN A 316 7.25 -4.48 -20.31
CA GLN A 316 7.15 -4.84 -21.72
C GLN A 316 7.59 -6.29 -21.98
N GLY A 317 6.92 -6.98 -22.92
CA GLY A 317 7.25 -8.36 -23.32
C GLY A 317 6.69 -9.42 -22.37
N LYS A 318 7.41 -10.54 -22.17
CA LYS A 318 6.99 -11.67 -21.31
C LYS A 318 7.23 -11.45 -19.82
N GLY A 319 7.50 -10.21 -19.42
CA GLY A 319 8.00 -9.93 -18.09
C GLY A 319 6.98 -10.26 -16.99
N LEU A 320 5.78 -9.71 -17.09
CA LEU A 320 4.71 -9.99 -16.12
C LEU A 320 4.29 -11.46 -16.14
N GLU A 321 4.41 -12.16 -17.26
CA GLU A 321 4.12 -13.60 -17.32
C GLU A 321 5.16 -14.43 -16.54
N LEU A 322 6.44 -14.07 -16.65
CA LEU A 322 7.51 -14.70 -15.86
C LEU A 322 7.30 -14.42 -14.38
N ALA A 323 6.93 -13.18 -14.06
CA ALA A 323 6.54 -12.74 -12.73
C ALA A 323 5.43 -13.62 -12.10
N ARG A 324 4.43 -14.00 -12.87
CA ARG A 324 3.36 -14.86 -12.35
C ARG A 324 3.80 -16.30 -12.11
N LYS A 325 4.64 -16.88 -12.98
CA LYS A 325 5.21 -18.23 -12.78
C LYS A 325 6.05 -18.31 -11.51
N HIS A 326 6.78 -17.24 -11.27
CA HIS A 326 7.60 -16.97 -10.11
C HIS A 326 6.79 -16.91 -8.82
N ILE A 327 5.72 -16.13 -8.80
CA ILE A 327 4.78 -16.08 -7.67
C ILE A 327 4.12 -17.44 -7.42
N ALA A 328 3.70 -18.15 -8.47
CA ALA A 328 3.13 -19.49 -8.33
C ALA A 328 4.13 -20.48 -7.70
N SER A 329 5.41 -20.39 -8.06
CA SER A 329 6.50 -21.14 -7.44
C SER A 329 6.63 -20.79 -5.95
N SER A 330 6.63 -19.50 -5.58
CA SER A 330 6.66 -19.05 -4.18
C SER A 330 5.50 -19.61 -3.38
N MET A 331 4.28 -19.55 -3.92
CA MET A 331 3.07 -20.05 -3.27
C MET A 331 3.16 -21.55 -3.01
N SER A 332 3.68 -22.32 -3.98
CA SER A 332 3.91 -23.76 -3.79
C SER A 332 4.95 -24.05 -2.71
N GLU A 333 6.05 -23.30 -2.66
CA GLU A 333 7.08 -23.49 -1.63
C GLU A 333 6.59 -23.07 -0.24
N LEU A 334 5.76 -22.03 -0.14
CA LEU A 334 5.13 -21.59 1.10
C LEU A 334 4.12 -22.62 1.64
N GLU A 335 3.38 -23.28 0.75
CA GLU A 335 2.53 -24.42 1.10
C GLU A 335 3.36 -25.62 1.61
N CYS A 336 4.53 -25.88 1.00
CA CYS A 336 5.49 -26.88 1.50
C CYS A 336 6.03 -26.53 2.89
N ILE A 337 6.34 -25.25 3.14
CA ILE A 337 6.72 -24.77 4.48
C ILE A 337 5.59 -25.08 5.48
N ARG A 338 4.33 -24.79 5.12
CA ARG A 338 3.19 -25.08 5.99
C ARG A 338 3.06 -26.55 6.33
N LYS A 339 3.13 -27.43 5.33
CA LYS A 339 3.09 -28.89 5.51
C LYS A 339 4.26 -29.43 6.32
N SER A 340 5.42 -28.76 6.27
CA SER A 340 6.59 -29.18 7.07
C SER A 340 6.39 -28.96 8.58
N ALA A 341 5.42 -28.15 9.00
CA ALA A 341 5.17 -27.88 10.42
C ALA A 341 4.71 -29.13 11.18
N ASP A 342 3.84 -29.96 10.60
CA ASP A 342 3.36 -31.19 11.25
C ASP A 342 4.52 -32.11 11.64
N PHE A 343 5.50 -32.25 10.75
CA PHE A 343 6.73 -32.98 11.01
C PHE A 343 7.53 -32.35 12.16
N LEU A 344 7.75 -31.03 12.13
CA LEU A 344 8.54 -30.34 13.15
C LEU A 344 7.87 -30.34 14.54
N ILE A 345 6.55 -30.20 14.59
CA ILE A 345 5.75 -30.28 15.82
C ILE A 345 5.84 -31.69 16.40
N SER A 346 5.72 -32.73 15.57
CA SER A 346 5.78 -34.12 16.04
C SER A 346 7.09 -34.46 16.77
N ILE A 347 8.19 -33.84 16.34
CA ILE A 347 9.53 -34.02 16.93
C ILE A 347 9.76 -33.10 18.15
N ALA A 348 9.01 -32.00 18.25
CA ALA A 348 9.12 -31.05 19.36
C ALA A 348 8.42 -31.50 20.66
N SER A 349 7.68 -32.63 20.62
CA SER A 349 6.83 -33.21 21.68
C SER A 349 7.56 -33.57 22.98
N GLY A 350 8.06 -32.56 23.68
CA GLY A 350 8.66 -32.62 25.02
C GLY A 350 8.38 -31.39 25.89
N GLY A 351 7.50 -30.46 25.48
CA GLY A 351 7.22 -29.25 26.27
C GLY A 351 5.86 -28.58 25.99
N CYS A 352 5.00 -28.59 27.00
CA CYS A 352 3.84 -27.72 27.32
C CYS A 352 2.90 -27.26 26.17
N SER A 353 1.67 -27.78 26.19
CA SER A 353 0.55 -27.49 25.29
C SER A 353 -0.15 -26.14 25.52
N ILE A 354 0.55 -25.12 26.01
CA ILE A 354 -0.04 -23.80 26.32
C ILE A 354 0.64 -22.74 25.46
N GLY A 355 -0.12 -22.17 24.52
CA GLY A 355 0.26 -20.95 23.76
C GLY A 355 0.95 -21.16 22.41
N ILE A 356 0.63 -22.21 21.65
CA ILE A 356 1.19 -22.46 20.31
C ILE A 356 0.87 -21.32 19.33
N GLU A 357 -0.30 -20.67 19.46
CA GLU A 357 -0.77 -19.65 18.52
C GLU A 357 0.08 -18.37 18.46
N ASP A 358 0.83 -18.06 19.53
CA ASP A 358 1.67 -16.87 19.62
C ASP A 358 3.17 -17.15 19.33
N ARG A 359 3.54 -18.39 19.01
CA ARG A 359 4.94 -18.76 18.72
C ARG A 359 5.36 -18.31 17.33
N THR A 360 6.65 -18.00 17.17
CA THR A 360 7.25 -17.49 15.93
C THR A 360 7.91 -18.56 15.06
N THR A 361 7.92 -19.81 15.51
CA THR A 361 8.58 -20.95 14.84
C THR A 361 7.57 -22.05 14.52
N ALA A 362 7.80 -22.83 13.45
CA ALA A 362 6.90 -23.95 13.11
C ALA A 362 6.94 -25.07 14.16
N SER A 363 8.08 -25.28 14.81
CA SER A 363 8.27 -26.29 15.86
C SER A 363 7.63 -25.90 17.20
N GLY A 364 7.29 -24.61 17.40
CA GLY A 364 6.84 -24.06 18.67
C GLY A 364 7.96 -23.76 19.68
N ARG A 365 9.23 -24.06 19.35
CA ARG A 365 10.39 -23.79 20.21
C ARG A 365 10.82 -22.32 20.18
N GLN A 366 11.48 -21.88 21.24
CA GLN A 366 12.08 -20.54 21.25
C GLN A 366 13.32 -20.50 20.35
N PRO A 367 13.43 -19.51 19.45
CA PRO A 367 14.60 -19.36 18.60
C PRO A 367 15.79 -18.85 19.42
N ILE A 368 17.00 -19.21 18.99
CA ILE A 368 18.26 -18.76 19.58
C ILE A 368 18.89 -17.65 18.73
N GLY A 369 19.77 -16.82 19.33
CA GLY A 369 20.51 -15.80 18.59
C GLY A 369 19.75 -14.49 18.34
N PHE A 370 18.66 -14.23 19.06
CA PHE A 370 17.84 -13.02 18.90
C PHE A 370 17.72 -12.23 20.21
N ASP A 371 17.89 -10.92 20.12
CA ASP A 371 17.59 -9.98 21.20
C ASP A 371 17.14 -8.64 20.60
N ALA A 372 15.89 -8.26 20.87
CA ALA A 372 15.26 -7.06 20.30
C ALA A 372 15.81 -5.75 20.91
N SER A 373 16.53 -5.82 22.02
CA SER A 373 17.08 -4.67 22.72
C SER A 373 18.46 -4.25 22.20
N LEU A 374 19.21 -5.15 21.54
CA LEU A 374 20.58 -4.91 21.06
C LEU A 374 20.76 -3.60 20.28
N ASN A 375 19.84 -3.31 19.36
CA ASN A 375 19.90 -2.13 18.50
C ASN A 375 18.92 -1.03 18.93
N SER A 376 18.34 -1.12 20.13
CA SER A 376 17.41 -0.10 20.65
C SER A 376 18.07 1.29 20.72
N ARG A 377 19.33 1.35 21.15
CA ARG A 377 20.14 2.58 21.24
C ARG A 377 20.51 3.19 19.90
N VAL A 378 20.48 2.39 18.83
CA VAL A 378 20.76 2.85 17.47
C VAL A 378 19.59 3.71 16.93
N SER A 379 18.38 3.54 17.50
CA SER A 379 17.17 4.31 17.17
C SER A 379 17.03 5.59 18.02
N ALA A 380 18.15 6.25 18.34
CA ALA A 380 18.33 7.15 19.48
C ALA A 380 17.37 8.36 19.68
N PRO A 381 16.64 8.91 18.69
CA PRO A 381 15.73 10.03 18.97
C PRO A 381 14.29 9.63 19.33
N ALA A 382 14.01 8.37 19.69
CA ALA A 382 12.65 7.92 19.98
C ALA A 382 12.54 7.07 21.27
N PRO A 383 11.40 7.16 21.98
CA PRO A 383 11.12 6.27 23.11
C PRO A 383 11.17 4.78 22.71
N PRO A 384 11.57 3.88 23.64
CA PRO A 384 11.56 2.44 23.41
C PRO A 384 10.16 1.95 23.02
N ARG A 385 10.07 1.25 21.88
CA ARG A 385 8.82 0.67 21.38
C ARG A 385 8.71 -0.81 21.75
N SER A 386 7.59 -1.20 22.36
CA SER A 386 7.25 -2.61 22.54
C SER A 386 6.79 -3.20 21.20
N ILE A 387 7.53 -4.17 20.68
CA ILE A 387 7.17 -4.85 19.42
C ILE A 387 6.57 -6.21 19.76
N LYS A 388 5.34 -6.44 19.31
CA LYS A 388 4.74 -7.77 19.34
C LYS A 388 5.08 -8.48 18.03
N MET A 389 5.92 -9.51 18.11
CA MET A 389 6.27 -10.33 16.94
C MET A 389 5.03 -11.04 16.40
N LEU A 390 4.90 -11.12 15.08
CA LEU A 390 3.88 -11.96 14.45
C LEU A 390 4.17 -13.43 14.78
N SER A 391 3.11 -14.20 15.03
CA SER A 391 3.24 -15.65 15.12
C SER A 391 3.57 -16.25 13.76
N TRP A 392 4.11 -17.46 13.75
CA TRP A 392 4.51 -18.16 12.54
C TRP A 392 3.36 -18.28 11.55
N ASN A 393 2.15 -18.65 12.01
CA ASN A 393 0.95 -18.72 11.17
C ASN A 393 0.63 -17.36 10.53
N LYS A 394 0.64 -16.28 11.31
CA LYS A 394 0.38 -14.92 10.81
C LYS A 394 1.46 -14.45 9.83
N ALA A 395 2.71 -14.85 10.03
CA ALA A 395 3.80 -14.56 9.09
C ALA A 395 3.60 -15.27 7.74
N ILE A 396 3.21 -16.54 7.76
CA ILE A 396 2.87 -17.29 6.54
C ILE A 396 1.67 -16.66 5.83
N GLU A 397 0.59 -16.34 6.54
CA GLU A 397 -0.60 -15.65 6.00
C GLU A 397 -0.24 -14.30 5.37
N TYR A 398 0.67 -13.55 6.00
CA TYR A 398 1.17 -12.29 5.47
C TYR A 398 1.87 -12.48 4.11
N PHE A 399 2.81 -13.43 4.01
CA PHE A 399 3.52 -13.67 2.75
C PHE A 399 2.60 -14.22 1.66
N GLU A 400 1.62 -15.05 2.01
CA GLU A 400 0.60 -15.47 1.05
C GLU A 400 -0.21 -14.30 0.52
N LYS A 401 -0.65 -13.39 1.41
CA LYS A 401 -1.39 -12.20 1.03
C LYS A 401 -0.54 -11.31 0.12
N LEU A 402 0.72 -11.07 0.48
CA LEU A 402 1.66 -10.31 -0.34
C LEU A 402 1.81 -10.91 -1.74
N LEU A 403 1.99 -12.24 -1.84
CA LEU A 403 2.11 -12.94 -3.12
C LEU A 403 0.82 -12.86 -3.95
N ARG A 404 -0.36 -12.99 -3.32
CA ARG A 404 -1.65 -12.80 -4.00
C ARG A 404 -1.84 -11.37 -4.52
N ASP A 405 -1.49 -10.38 -3.70
CA ASP A 405 -1.55 -8.96 -4.07
C ASP A 405 -0.61 -8.67 -5.27
N LEU A 406 0.58 -9.28 -5.29
CA LEU A 406 1.52 -9.15 -6.41
C LEU A 406 1.07 -9.92 -7.67
N ASP A 407 0.43 -11.09 -7.55
CA ASP A 407 -0.14 -11.78 -8.72
C ASP A 407 -1.25 -10.95 -9.34
N PHE A 408 -2.09 -10.32 -8.51
CA PHE A 408 -3.13 -9.41 -8.97
C PHE A 408 -2.54 -8.25 -9.78
N ILE A 409 -1.46 -7.63 -9.29
CA ILE A 409 -0.72 -6.58 -10.02
C ILE A 409 -0.19 -7.13 -11.36
N CYS A 410 0.44 -8.30 -11.36
CA CYS A 410 1.03 -8.89 -12.57
C CYS A 410 -0.01 -9.45 -13.55
N SER A 411 -1.25 -9.69 -13.11
CA SER A 411 -2.34 -10.15 -13.96
C SER A 411 -2.92 -9.06 -14.85
N TYR A 412 -2.65 -7.80 -14.51
CA TYR A 412 -3.17 -6.65 -15.24
C TYR A 412 -2.53 -6.52 -16.63
N SER A 413 -3.37 -6.51 -17.66
CA SER A 413 -2.95 -6.11 -19.00
C SER A 413 -2.69 -4.61 -18.96
N LEU A 414 -1.46 -4.19 -19.24
CA LEU A 414 -0.94 -2.80 -19.15
C LEU A 414 -1.66 -1.84 -20.12
N ASP A 415 -2.93 -1.59 -19.83
CA ASP A 415 -3.83 -0.82 -20.65
C ASP A 415 -3.42 0.66 -20.57
N PRO A 416 -3.26 1.33 -21.73
CA PRO A 416 -2.85 2.72 -21.79
C PRO A 416 -3.99 3.71 -21.45
N SER A 417 -5.20 3.23 -21.17
CA SER A 417 -6.35 4.03 -20.72
C SER A 417 -6.23 4.34 -19.23
N LEU A 418 -6.21 5.64 -18.91
CA LEU A 418 -6.18 6.12 -17.54
C LEU A 418 -7.43 5.70 -16.76
N GLU A 419 -8.60 5.62 -17.39
CA GLU A 419 -9.85 5.26 -16.71
C GLU A 419 -9.85 3.80 -16.24
N VAL A 420 -9.39 2.90 -17.12
CA VAL A 420 -9.28 1.47 -16.82
C VAL A 420 -8.26 1.27 -15.70
N LEU A 421 -7.13 2.01 -15.78
CA LEU A 421 -6.11 2.01 -14.75
C LEU A 421 -6.64 2.50 -13.39
N LEU A 422 -7.30 3.66 -13.33
CA LEU A 422 -7.82 4.21 -12.06
C LEU A 422 -8.83 3.25 -11.41
N ARG A 423 -9.65 2.57 -12.21
CA ARG A 423 -10.55 1.52 -11.72
C ARG A 423 -9.78 0.33 -11.18
N PHE A 424 -8.77 -0.16 -11.90
CA PHE A 424 -7.91 -1.24 -11.45
C PHE A 424 -7.22 -0.91 -10.12
N VAL A 425 -6.66 0.29 -9.97
CA VAL A 425 -6.04 0.72 -8.71
C VAL A 425 -7.06 0.83 -7.60
N THR A 426 -8.25 1.37 -7.87
CA THR A 426 -9.33 1.46 -6.86
C THR A 426 -9.77 0.06 -6.39
N GLN A 427 -9.86 -0.89 -7.31
CA GLN A 427 -10.15 -2.30 -7.00
C GLN A 427 -9.04 -2.92 -6.17
N PHE A 428 -7.77 -2.74 -6.57
CA PHE A 428 -6.62 -3.20 -5.80
C PHE A 428 -6.63 -2.65 -4.38
N GLN A 429 -6.94 -1.36 -4.20
CA GLN A 429 -7.01 -0.76 -2.86
C GLN A 429 -8.16 -1.31 -2.02
N SER A 430 -9.24 -1.77 -2.63
CA SER A 430 -10.36 -2.36 -1.90
C SER A 430 -10.00 -3.67 -1.17
N SER A 431 -8.94 -4.37 -1.58
CA SER A 431 -8.41 -5.55 -0.87
C SER A 431 -7.51 -5.21 0.32
N ARG A 432 -7.30 -3.91 0.61
CA ARG A 432 -6.41 -3.39 1.66
C ARG A 432 -4.98 -3.95 1.55
N PRO A 433 -4.26 -3.65 0.45
CA PRO A 433 -2.92 -4.14 0.19
C PRO A 433 -1.89 -3.53 1.16
N ASP A 434 -0.91 -4.32 1.55
CA ASP A 434 0.18 -3.89 2.43
C ASP A 434 1.16 -2.96 1.69
N LEU A 435 1.99 -2.23 2.44
CA LEU A 435 2.89 -1.21 1.87
C LEU A 435 3.75 -1.76 0.73
N VAL A 436 4.39 -2.92 0.94
CA VAL A 436 5.30 -3.50 -0.06
C VAL A 436 4.58 -3.70 -1.41
N ALA A 437 3.35 -4.21 -1.41
CA ALA A 437 2.57 -4.39 -2.63
C ALA A 437 2.16 -3.05 -3.26
N ARG A 438 1.76 -2.07 -2.43
CA ARG A 438 1.44 -0.69 -2.87
C ARG A 438 2.62 0.02 -3.51
N SER A 439 3.81 -0.06 -2.92
CA SER A 439 5.05 0.52 -3.45
C SER A 439 5.42 -0.11 -4.80
N HIS A 440 5.24 -1.43 -4.94
CA HIS A 440 5.47 -2.11 -6.22
C HIS A 440 4.49 -1.69 -7.30
N LEU A 441 3.19 -1.59 -7.00
CA LEU A 441 2.21 -1.06 -7.94
C LEU A 441 2.60 0.36 -8.37
N GLN A 442 2.93 1.22 -7.42
CA GLN A 442 3.28 2.61 -7.73
C GLN A 442 4.50 2.72 -8.68
N LEU A 443 5.55 1.92 -8.44
CA LEU A 443 6.73 1.86 -9.32
C LEU A 443 6.43 1.23 -10.69
N LEU A 444 5.45 0.31 -10.77
CA LEU A 444 4.98 -0.21 -12.05
C LEU A 444 4.26 0.89 -12.85
N LEU A 445 3.40 1.68 -12.20
CA LEU A 445 2.60 2.70 -12.88
C LEU A 445 3.45 3.86 -13.41
N VAL A 446 4.38 4.37 -12.59
CA VAL A 446 5.16 5.57 -12.94
C VAL A 446 6.65 5.26 -12.97
N GLN A 447 7.24 5.28 -14.17
CA GLN A 447 8.67 5.08 -14.40
C GLN A 447 9.21 6.23 -15.25
N GLU A 448 10.23 6.93 -14.76
CA GLU A 448 10.88 8.05 -15.48
C GLU A 448 9.88 9.13 -15.98
N GLY A 449 8.82 9.38 -15.21
CA GLY A 449 7.77 10.35 -15.59
C GLY A 449 6.82 9.88 -16.72
N ARG A 450 6.84 8.58 -17.06
CA ARG A 450 5.97 7.95 -18.07
C ARG A 450 5.12 6.85 -17.45
N LEU A 451 4.00 6.55 -18.09
CA LEU A 451 3.09 5.49 -17.67
C LEU A 451 3.66 4.16 -18.14
N TYR A 452 3.91 3.25 -17.20
CA TYR A 452 4.60 1.96 -17.42
C TYR A 452 5.98 2.10 -18.10
N GLY A 453 6.62 3.27 -18.01
CA GLY A 453 7.86 3.58 -18.74
C GLY A 453 7.70 3.68 -20.27
N ARG A 454 6.48 3.52 -20.81
CA ARG A 454 6.19 3.49 -22.25
C ARG A 454 5.51 4.76 -22.72
N ASP A 455 4.37 5.10 -22.10
CA ASP A 455 3.48 6.12 -22.59
C ASP A 455 3.79 7.49 -21.94
N PRO A 456 4.16 8.53 -22.71
CA PRO A 456 4.30 9.89 -22.17
C PRO A 456 2.98 10.37 -21.54
N MET A 457 3.04 11.05 -20.39
CA MET A 457 1.83 11.52 -19.69
C MET A 457 0.91 12.35 -20.57
N PHE A 458 1.46 13.20 -21.44
CA PHE A 458 0.65 13.95 -22.38
C PHE A 458 -0.18 13.06 -23.31
N ALA A 459 0.39 11.96 -23.80
CA ALA A 459 -0.34 11.01 -24.65
C ALA A 459 -1.43 10.26 -23.87
N VAL A 460 -1.18 9.97 -22.59
CA VAL A 460 -2.17 9.40 -21.67
C VAL A 460 -3.34 10.37 -21.47
N ILE A 461 -3.05 11.65 -21.20
CA ILE A 461 -4.03 12.72 -21.01
C ILE A 461 -4.87 12.93 -22.27
N THR A 462 -4.24 13.06 -23.44
CA THR A 462 -5.00 13.30 -24.69
C THR A 462 -5.91 12.12 -25.03
N ARG A 463 -5.47 10.89 -24.77
CA ARG A 463 -6.32 9.70 -24.92
C ARG A 463 -7.47 9.71 -23.93
N ALA A 464 -7.21 10.01 -22.65
CA ALA A 464 -8.23 10.10 -21.62
C ALA A 464 -9.26 11.21 -21.89
N ALA A 465 -8.84 12.31 -22.51
CA ALA A 465 -9.71 13.38 -22.95
C ALA A 465 -10.53 13.03 -24.21
N GLY A 466 -10.32 11.88 -24.85
CA GLY A 466 -11.06 11.46 -26.05
C GLY A 466 -10.50 12.00 -27.37
N LEU A 467 -9.25 12.47 -27.39
CA LEU A 467 -8.61 13.04 -28.59
C LEU A 467 -7.94 11.96 -29.48
N PRO A 468 -7.81 12.20 -30.80
CA PRO A 468 -7.11 11.30 -31.72
C PRO A 468 -5.60 11.15 -31.45
N GLU A 469 -5.05 9.95 -31.61
CA GLU A 469 -3.59 9.70 -31.50
C GLU A 469 -2.74 10.42 -32.57
N THR A 470 -3.36 10.91 -33.65
CA THR A 470 -2.69 11.70 -34.70
C THR A 470 -2.39 13.14 -34.29
N THR A 471 -2.92 13.62 -33.16
CA THR A 471 -2.64 14.96 -32.65
C THR A 471 -1.26 15.01 -31.97
N LYS A 472 -0.20 14.64 -32.70
CA LYS A 472 1.19 14.86 -32.28
C LYS A 472 1.59 16.31 -32.50
N ASN A 473 0.81 17.26 -31.95
CA ASN A 473 1.20 18.66 -31.96
C ASN A 473 2.30 18.86 -30.91
N HIS A 474 3.55 18.68 -31.34
CA HIS A 474 4.74 18.86 -30.51
C HIS A 474 4.78 20.23 -29.80
N ASP A 475 4.14 21.25 -30.37
CA ASP A 475 4.11 22.60 -29.80
C ASP A 475 3.23 22.72 -28.56
N ILE A 476 2.15 21.93 -28.43
CA ILE A 476 1.26 21.97 -27.26
C ILE A 476 1.93 21.33 -26.02
N GLN A 477 2.80 20.35 -26.24
CA GLN A 477 3.53 19.68 -25.16
C GLN A 477 4.56 20.59 -24.48
N ARG A 478 5.01 21.64 -25.17
CA ARG A 478 6.02 22.57 -24.66
C ARG A 478 5.46 23.63 -23.72
N TYR A 479 4.14 23.72 -23.59
CA TYR A 479 3.52 24.63 -22.64
C TYR A 479 3.79 24.17 -21.22
N GLU A 480 4.27 25.09 -20.39
CA GLU A 480 4.60 24.81 -18.99
C GLU A 480 3.40 24.25 -18.22
N SER A 481 2.21 24.81 -18.42
CA SER A 481 0.96 24.34 -17.80
C SER A 481 0.58 22.91 -18.21
N VAL A 482 0.94 22.47 -19.42
CA VAL A 482 0.71 21.11 -19.90
C VAL A 482 1.73 20.13 -19.29
N MET A 483 2.97 20.56 -19.08
CA MET A 483 3.96 19.77 -18.34
C MET A 483 3.57 19.62 -16.87
N GLN A 484 3.11 20.71 -16.24
CA GLN A 484 2.59 20.70 -14.88
C GLN A 484 1.37 19.79 -14.75
N LEU A 485 0.47 19.79 -15.74
CA LEU A 485 -0.64 18.83 -15.80
C LEU A 485 -0.15 17.36 -15.83
N GLY A 486 0.88 17.07 -16.63
CA GLY A 486 1.51 15.74 -16.63
C GLY A 486 2.02 15.33 -15.24
N GLN A 487 2.65 16.26 -14.51
CA GLN A 487 3.11 16.04 -13.14
C GLN A 487 1.94 15.85 -12.16
N LEU A 488 0.83 16.56 -12.36
CA LEU A 488 -0.36 16.45 -11.53
C LEU A 488 -1.03 15.07 -11.68
N VAL A 489 -1.08 14.54 -12.91
CA VAL A 489 -1.55 13.17 -13.16
C VAL A 489 -0.62 12.13 -12.54
N ILE A 490 0.70 12.32 -12.63
CA ILE A 490 1.66 11.46 -11.93
C ILE A 490 1.41 11.48 -10.41
N ASN A 491 1.23 12.67 -9.83
CA ASN A 491 0.96 12.80 -8.41
C ASN A 491 -0.35 12.12 -8.03
N MET A 492 -1.42 12.26 -8.83
CA MET A 492 -2.68 11.56 -8.63
C MET A 492 -2.48 10.04 -8.63
N LEU A 493 -1.78 9.48 -9.62
CA LEU A 493 -1.47 8.04 -9.70
C LEU A 493 -0.70 7.55 -8.48
N LYS A 494 0.25 8.34 -7.97
CA LYS A 494 0.97 8.02 -6.73
C LYS A 494 0.06 8.06 -5.51
N ILE A 495 -0.77 9.10 -5.38
CA ILE A 495 -1.69 9.25 -4.25
C ILE A 495 -2.66 8.08 -4.17
N VAL A 496 -3.27 7.65 -5.28
CA VAL A 496 -4.22 6.51 -5.27
C VAL A 496 -3.54 5.17 -4.93
N CYS A 497 -2.21 5.09 -4.97
CA CYS A 497 -1.45 3.92 -4.50
C CYS A 497 -1.17 3.94 -2.99
N THR A 498 -1.38 5.06 -2.29
CA THR A 498 -1.15 5.16 -0.83
C THR A 498 -2.27 4.50 -0.02
N ASN A 499 -2.12 4.39 1.31
CA ASN A 499 -3.20 3.92 2.17
C ASN A 499 -4.42 4.87 2.15
N THR A 500 -5.59 4.40 2.58
CA THR A 500 -6.87 5.14 2.45
C THR A 500 -6.87 6.50 3.17
N ALA A 501 -6.21 6.60 4.33
CA ALA A 501 -6.08 7.85 5.07
C ALA A 501 -5.25 8.89 4.30
N TRP A 502 -4.11 8.48 3.75
CA TRP A 502 -3.27 9.34 2.91
C TRP A 502 -3.94 9.69 1.58
N GLN A 503 -4.66 8.74 0.96
CA GLN A 503 -5.47 9.02 -0.22
C GLN A 503 -6.41 10.19 0.07
N ARG A 504 -7.22 10.11 1.14
CA ARG A 504 -8.17 11.19 1.49
C ARG A 504 -7.45 12.51 1.73
N ARG A 505 -6.38 12.50 2.53
CA ARG A 505 -5.65 13.72 2.91
C ARG A 505 -4.99 14.41 1.71
N LYS A 506 -4.35 13.65 0.82
CA LYS A 506 -3.61 14.20 -0.32
C LYS A 506 -4.52 14.54 -1.50
N LEU A 507 -5.52 13.71 -1.79
CA LEU A 507 -6.52 14.01 -2.82
C LEU A 507 -7.24 15.33 -2.51
N GLY A 508 -7.75 15.49 -1.28
CA GLY A 508 -8.43 16.71 -0.86
C GLY A 508 -7.57 17.97 -1.02
N LYS A 509 -6.28 17.91 -0.63
CA LYS A 509 -5.34 19.03 -0.81
C LYS A 509 -5.02 19.30 -2.28
N SER A 510 -4.89 18.25 -3.09
CA SER A 510 -4.53 18.38 -4.51
C SER A 510 -5.58 19.11 -5.34
N LEU A 511 -6.85 19.14 -4.92
CA LEU A 511 -7.94 19.79 -5.65
C LEU A 511 -7.66 21.27 -5.95
N GLN A 512 -6.98 21.97 -5.04
CA GLN A 512 -6.58 23.36 -5.28
C GLN A 512 -5.56 23.46 -6.42
N ASP A 513 -4.61 22.53 -6.51
CA ASP A 513 -3.64 22.47 -7.61
C ASP A 513 -4.34 22.19 -8.95
N TRP A 514 -5.34 21.29 -8.97
CA TRP A 514 -6.17 21.04 -10.16
C TRP A 514 -6.91 22.31 -10.62
N ARG A 515 -7.49 23.08 -9.69
CA ARG A 515 -8.15 24.34 -10.03
C ARG A 515 -7.17 25.39 -10.56
N VAL A 516 -5.99 25.51 -9.96
CA VAL A 516 -4.96 26.45 -10.41
C VAL A 516 -4.52 26.12 -11.84
N ILE A 517 -4.24 24.84 -12.14
CA ILE A 517 -3.84 24.40 -13.48
C ILE A 517 -4.96 24.62 -14.50
N TYR A 518 -6.22 24.37 -14.14
CA TYR A 518 -7.38 24.69 -14.98
C TYR A 518 -7.38 26.17 -15.39
N VAL A 519 -7.31 27.08 -14.41
CA VAL A 519 -7.35 28.53 -14.66
C VAL A 519 -6.14 28.99 -15.48
N GLN A 520 -4.95 28.46 -15.20
CA GLN A 520 -3.74 28.78 -15.97
C GLN A 520 -3.85 28.33 -17.43
N LEU A 521 -4.39 27.13 -17.68
CA LEU A 521 -4.61 26.62 -19.04
C LEU A 521 -5.65 27.45 -19.78
N GLU A 522 -6.75 27.81 -19.11
CA GLU A 522 -7.82 28.65 -19.67
C GLU A 522 -7.28 30.05 -20.04
N LEU A 523 -6.59 30.73 -19.13
CA LEU A 523 -6.01 32.05 -19.38
C LEU A 523 -4.94 32.02 -20.48
N ALA A 524 -4.05 31.04 -20.46
CA ALA A 524 -3.03 30.88 -21.50
C ALA A 524 -3.66 30.63 -22.88
N PHE A 525 -4.81 29.98 -22.92
CA PHE A 525 -5.57 29.75 -24.14
C PHE A 525 -6.26 31.02 -24.63
N THR A 526 -7.02 31.70 -23.77
CA THR A 526 -7.72 32.95 -24.10
C THR A 526 -6.75 34.02 -24.59
N ASN A 527 -5.58 34.16 -23.97
CA ASN A 527 -4.56 35.13 -24.37
C ASN A 527 -3.96 34.84 -25.77
N LYS A 528 -3.89 33.58 -26.20
CA LYS A 528 -3.25 33.19 -27.47
C LYS A 528 -4.21 33.11 -28.65
N PHE A 529 -5.46 32.75 -28.40
CA PHE A 529 -6.44 32.51 -29.46
C PHE A 529 -7.59 33.51 -29.45
N GLY A 530 -7.62 34.45 -28.49
CA GLY A 530 -8.70 35.41 -28.28
C GLY A 530 -9.97 34.75 -27.71
N GLU A 531 -10.97 35.56 -27.37
CA GLU A 531 -12.34 35.10 -27.09
C GLU A 531 -13.02 34.62 -28.39
N VAL A 532 -12.53 33.57 -29.04
CA VAL A 532 -13.24 32.95 -30.17
C VAL A 532 -14.31 32.03 -29.62
N LEU A 533 -15.30 32.66 -29.01
CA LEU A 533 -16.52 32.06 -28.49
C LEU A 533 -17.73 32.52 -29.31
N ALA A 534 -17.56 32.69 -30.62
CA ALA A 534 -18.66 32.69 -31.57
C ALA A 534 -18.11 32.65 -33.01
N THR A 535 -18.65 31.74 -33.83
CA THR A 535 -18.69 31.86 -35.30
C THR A 535 -17.36 31.87 -36.09
N SER A 536 -16.83 30.68 -36.41
CA SER A 536 -16.44 30.33 -37.79
C SER A 536 -16.18 28.82 -37.91
N ASN A 537 -16.60 28.23 -39.04
CA ASN A 537 -16.56 26.78 -39.30
C ASN A 537 -15.15 26.18 -39.51
N ASP A 538 -14.10 26.94 -39.22
CA ASP A 538 -12.71 26.51 -39.35
C ASP A 538 -12.02 26.60 -37.97
N GLU A 539 -12.55 25.82 -37.01
CA GLU A 539 -11.95 25.71 -35.68
C GLU A 539 -10.51 25.19 -35.79
N ASN A 540 -9.55 26.05 -35.43
CA ASN A 540 -8.15 25.69 -35.32
C ASN A 540 -8.02 24.43 -34.45
N GLY A 541 -7.38 23.37 -34.98
CA GLY A 541 -7.33 22.05 -34.33
C GLY A 541 -6.77 22.07 -32.90
N VAL A 542 -5.98 23.10 -32.57
CA VAL A 542 -5.44 23.37 -31.23
C VAL A 542 -6.51 23.83 -30.24
N ALA A 543 -7.44 24.70 -30.65
CA ALA A 543 -8.51 25.21 -29.80
C ALA A 543 -9.42 24.09 -29.30
N ARG A 544 -9.79 23.17 -30.20
CA ARG A 544 -10.57 21.99 -29.85
C ARG A 544 -9.86 21.06 -28.87
N VAL A 545 -8.53 20.90 -29.01
CA VAL A 545 -7.71 20.08 -28.10
C VAL A 545 -7.72 20.64 -26.70
N VAL A 546 -7.49 21.95 -26.56
CA VAL A 546 -7.44 22.60 -25.24
C VAL A 546 -8.81 22.59 -24.57
N LYS A 547 -9.88 22.94 -25.29
CA LYS A 547 -11.25 22.86 -24.76
C LYS A 547 -11.58 21.46 -24.24
N GLN A 548 -11.17 20.41 -24.95
CA GLN A 548 -11.39 19.04 -24.52
C GLN A 548 -10.58 18.66 -23.28
N ILE A 549 -9.33 19.14 -23.17
CA ILE A 549 -8.50 18.94 -21.99
C ILE A 549 -9.13 19.66 -20.78
N LEU A 550 -9.69 20.86 -20.96
CA LEU A 550 -10.38 21.60 -19.88
C LEU A 550 -11.61 20.85 -19.37
N ILE A 551 -12.46 20.31 -20.26
CA ILE A 551 -13.61 19.48 -19.85
C ILE A 551 -13.14 18.24 -19.07
N TRP A 552 -12.08 17.58 -19.56
CA TRP A 552 -11.52 16.41 -18.88
C TRP A 552 -10.89 16.77 -17.52
N LEU A 553 -10.22 17.92 -17.41
CA LEU A 553 -9.67 18.43 -16.14
C LEU A 553 -10.75 18.61 -15.09
N GLU A 554 -11.87 19.24 -15.46
CA GLU A 554 -13.02 19.39 -14.56
C GLU A 554 -13.58 18.03 -14.16
N GLU A 555 -13.78 17.12 -15.11
CA GLU A 555 -14.23 15.75 -14.81
C GLU A 555 -13.29 15.04 -13.81
N GLN A 556 -11.97 15.16 -13.97
CA GLN A 556 -11.01 14.60 -13.01
C GLN A 556 -11.11 15.28 -11.65
N ALA A 557 -11.28 16.60 -11.59
CA ALA A 557 -11.46 17.31 -10.32
C ALA A 557 -12.72 16.84 -9.58
N TYR A 558 -13.84 16.65 -10.30
CA TYR A 558 -15.06 16.10 -9.72
C TYR A 558 -14.91 14.61 -9.31
N TRP A 559 -14.16 13.82 -10.07
CA TRP A 559 -13.84 12.43 -9.68
C TRP A 559 -13.01 12.38 -8.39
N ILE A 560 -12.03 13.27 -8.23
CA ILE A 560 -11.23 13.40 -7.01
C ILE A 560 -12.11 13.85 -5.84
N ALA A 561 -13.00 14.82 -6.05
CA ALA A 561 -13.95 15.27 -5.02
C ALA A 561 -14.91 14.15 -4.60
N PHE A 562 -15.44 13.39 -5.56
CA PHE A 562 -16.26 12.20 -5.29
C PHE A 562 -15.48 11.20 -4.43
N ARG A 563 -14.24 10.84 -4.82
CA ARG A 563 -13.41 9.90 -4.06
C ARG A 563 -13.07 10.43 -2.66
N PHE A 564 -12.80 11.73 -2.51
CA PHE A 564 -12.54 12.38 -1.23
C PHE A 564 -13.71 12.22 -0.24
N LEU A 565 -14.94 12.44 -0.70
CA LEU A 565 -16.15 12.28 0.11
C LEU A 565 -16.41 10.81 0.45
N MET A 566 -16.29 9.90 -0.53
CA MET A 566 -16.48 8.47 -0.31
C MET A 566 -15.47 7.88 0.67
N LEU A 567 -14.20 8.28 0.58
CA LEU A 567 -13.16 7.90 1.54
C LEU A 567 -13.47 8.40 2.96
N GLY A 568 -14.22 9.50 3.11
CA GLY A 568 -14.66 9.95 4.43
C GLY A 568 -15.62 8.98 5.12
N PHE A 569 -16.50 8.31 4.35
CA PHE A 569 -17.34 7.23 4.87
C PHE A 569 -16.52 5.97 5.16
N GLU A 570 -15.63 5.57 4.25
CA GLU A 570 -14.77 4.37 4.45
C GLU A 570 -13.86 4.48 5.70
N LEU A 571 -13.52 5.71 6.09
CA LEU A 571 -12.70 6.04 7.26
C LEU A 571 -13.52 6.43 8.51
N GLU A 572 -14.85 6.33 8.45
CA GLU A 572 -15.76 6.64 9.55
C GLU A 572 -15.58 8.08 10.11
N LEU A 573 -15.34 9.05 9.23
CA LEU A 573 -15.06 10.45 9.61
C LEU A 573 -16.31 11.33 9.76
N TYR A 574 -17.49 10.77 9.50
CA TYR A 574 -18.76 11.49 9.55
C TYR A 574 -19.64 10.89 10.64
N SER A 575 -20.24 11.75 11.46
CA SER A 575 -21.24 11.32 12.42
C SER A 575 -22.59 11.05 11.73
N PRO A 576 -23.48 10.20 12.29
CA PRO A 576 -24.79 9.96 11.70
C PRO A 576 -25.64 11.22 11.52
N SER A 577 -25.45 12.23 12.36
CA SER A 577 -26.09 13.54 12.22
C SER A 577 -25.53 14.39 11.08
N GLU A 578 -24.37 14.05 10.50
CA GLU A 578 -23.75 14.79 9.40
C GLU A 578 -24.00 14.12 8.04
N PHE A 579 -24.54 12.90 8.01
CA PHE A 579 -24.71 12.16 6.77
C PHE A 579 -25.51 12.92 5.72
N PHE A 580 -26.57 13.64 6.10
CA PHE A 580 -27.41 14.37 5.15
C PHE A 580 -26.69 15.54 4.47
N MET A 581 -25.81 16.27 5.17
CA MET A 581 -25.02 17.33 4.53
C MET A 581 -23.95 16.76 3.60
N VAL A 582 -23.33 15.63 3.98
CA VAL A 582 -22.33 14.95 3.15
C VAL A 582 -22.97 14.35 1.91
N TYR A 583 -24.12 13.68 2.04
CA TYR A 583 -24.89 13.18 0.90
C TYR A 583 -25.36 14.32 -0.01
N TRP A 584 -25.83 15.43 0.55
CA TRP A 584 -26.20 16.59 -0.26
C TRP A 584 -25.03 17.11 -1.10
N TYR A 585 -23.86 17.24 -0.50
CA TYR A 585 -22.66 17.69 -1.21
C TYR A 585 -22.22 16.67 -2.26
N LEU A 586 -22.29 15.38 -1.93
CA LEU A 586 -22.00 14.28 -2.83
C LEU A 586 -22.94 14.28 -4.04
N TYR A 587 -24.23 14.58 -3.84
CA TYR A 587 -25.21 14.76 -4.92
C TYR A 587 -24.76 15.87 -5.87
N ALA A 588 -24.41 17.04 -5.34
CA ALA A 588 -23.95 18.16 -6.16
C ALA A 588 -22.69 17.82 -6.98
N VAL A 589 -21.74 17.11 -6.37
CA VAL A 589 -20.52 16.62 -7.05
C VAL A 589 -20.87 15.59 -8.13
N LEU A 590 -21.74 14.62 -7.84
CA LEU A 590 -22.13 13.57 -8.78
C LEU A 590 -22.88 14.12 -10.01
N VAL A 591 -23.77 15.11 -9.82
CA VAL A 591 -24.46 15.78 -10.92
C VAL A 591 -23.46 16.42 -11.87
N LYS A 592 -22.50 17.19 -11.33
CA LYS A 592 -21.45 17.83 -12.15
C LYS A 592 -20.51 16.81 -12.80
N LEU A 593 -20.17 15.73 -12.09
CA LEU A 593 -19.40 14.64 -12.67
C LEU A 593 -20.13 14.01 -13.86
N ALA A 594 -21.43 13.73 -13.74
CA ALA A 594 -22.25 13.17 -14.82
C ALA A 594 -22.34 14.11 -16.02
N GLU A 595 -22.56 15.42 -15.80
CA GLU A 595 -22.58 16.45 -16.86
C GLU A 595 -21.25 16.48 -17.65
N LYS A 596 -20.11 16.47 -16.95
CA LYS A 596 -18.79 16.53 -17.59
C LYS A 596 -18.43 15.22 -18.29
N THR A 597 -18.77 14.08 -17.71
CA THR A 597 -18.61 12.77 -18.37
C THR A 597 -19.44 12.68 -19.65
N ASP A 598 -20.69 13.13 -19.64
CA ASP A 598 -21.55 13.15 -20.83
C ASP A 598 -21.00 14.06 -21.93
N SER A 599 -20.61 15.28 -21.57
CA SER A 599 -19.99 16.26 -22.47
C SER A 599 -18.75 15.69 -23.17
N ARG A 600 -17.91 14.96 -22.43
CA ARG A 600 -16.71 14.32 -22.98
C ARG A 600 -17.06 13.16 -23.93
N MET A 601 -18.06 12.35 -23.58
CA MET A 601 -18.48 11.21 -24.39
C MET A 601 -19.13 11.64 -25.71
N GLU A 602 -19.98 12.67 -25.70
CA GLU A 602 -20.59 13.22 -26.91
C GLU A 602 -19.53 13.66 -27.94
N ILE A 603 -18.49 14.37 -27.49
CA ILE A 603 -17.39 14.84 -28.35
C ILE A 603 -16.57 13.66 -28.89
N THR A 604 -16.39 12.61 -28.09
CA THR A 604 -15.71 11.38 -28.51
C THR A 604 -16.50 10.67 -29.63
N GLU A 605 -17.83 10.63 -29.53
CA GLU A 605 -18.68 10.07 -30.59
C GLU A 605 -18.63 10.89 -31.88
N ILE A 606 -18.67 12.22 -31.77
CA ILE A 606 -18.57 13.13 -32.92
C ILE A 606 -17.23 12.93 -33.64
N THR A 607 -16.12 12.83 -32.91
CA THR A 607 -14.79 12.60 -33.50
C THR A 607 -14.67 11.21 -34.14
N ALA A 608 -15.28 10.18 -33.55
CA ALA A 608 -15.33 8.83 -34.14
C ALA A 608 -16.19 8.78 -35.41
N ALA A 609 -17.33 9.49 -35.44
CA ALA A 609 -18.21 9.57 -36.61
C ALA A 609 -17.52 10.24 -37.81
N LYS A 610 -16.76 11.32 -37.58
CA LYS A 610 -15.96 12.00 -38.63
C LYS A 610 -14.90 11.08 -39.25
N ARG A 611 -14.33 10.11 -38.50
CA ARG A 611 -13.38 9.12 -39.05
C ARG A 611 -14.05 8.08 -39.95
N LYS A 612 -15.27 7.62 -39.60
CA LYS A 612 -16.03 6.66 -40.42
C LYS A 612 -16.54 7.30 -41.72
N GLY A 613 -16.94 8.59 -41.68
CA GLY A 613 -17.38 9.34 -42.85
C GLY A 613 -16.30 9.54 -43.93
N LYS A 614 -15.01 9.58 -43.55
CA LYS A 614 -13.91 9.71 -44.53
C LYS A 614 -13.66 8.45 -45.37
N LYS A 615 -14.29 7.31 -45.04
CA LYS A 615 -14.16 6.03 -45.75
C LYS A 615 -15.40 5.62 -46.57
N ARG A 616 -16.51 6.34 -46.47
CA ARG A 616 -17.73 6.11 -47.26
C ARG A 616 -18.31 7.44 -47.71
N LYS A 617 -17.88 7.90 -48.87
CA LYS A 617 -18.64 8.86 -49.68
C LYS A 617 -19.47 8.04 -50.68
N ASP A 618 -20.60 7.55 -50.20
CA ASP A 618 -21.86 7.49 -50.97
C ASP A 618 -22.98 6.85 -50.13
N SER A 619 -24.20 7.33 -50.39
CA SER A 619 -25.50 7.04 -49.78
C SER A 619 -25.90 7.86 -48.55
N SER A 620 -26.87 8.75 -48.81
CA SER A 620 -27.75 9.41 -47.87
C SER A 620 -28.74 8.42 -47.25
N LYS A 621 -28.98 8.55 -45.94
CA LYS A 621 -30.33 8.52 -45.36
C LYS A 621 -30.30 9.13 -43.97
N ASP A 622 -31.03 10.23 -43.90
CA ASP A 622 -31.45 10.95 -42.71
C ASP A 622 -32.49 10.10 -41.96
N VAL A 623 -32.14 9.63 -40.78
CA VAL A 623 -33.07 9.07 -39.77
C VAL A 623 -32.53 9.53 -38.43
N GLY A 624 -33.35 10.32 -37.71
CA GLY A 624 -33.02 10.92 -36.43
C GLY A 624 -32.41 9.90 -35.46
N ARG A 625 -31.15 10.13 -35.08
CA ARG A 625 -30.53 9.43 -33.97
C ARG A 625 -31.06 10.04 -32.68
N GLU A 626 -31.98 9.36 -32.00
CA GLU A 626 -32.15 9.57 -30.56
C GLU A 626 -30.79 9.35 -29.89
N THR A 627 -30.27 10.40 -29.26
CA THR A 627 -29.00 10.37 -28.54
C THR A 627 -29.16 9.47 -27.31
N ARG A 628 -28.77 8.19 -27.43
CA ARG A 628 -28.80 7.26 -26.29
C ARG A 628 -27.76 7.71 -25.27
N ILE A 629 -28.20 8.11 -24.08
CA ILE A 629 -27.32 8.42 -22.94
C ILE A 629 -26.35 7.24 -22.71
N PRO A 630 -25.03 7.48 -22.60
CA PRO A 630 -24.04 6.43 -22.39
C PRO A 630 -24.28 5.65 -21.08
N PRO A 631 -23.98 4.33 -21.04
CA PRO A 631 -24.14 3.53 -19.82
C PRO A 631 -23.37 4.04 -18.60
N ALA A 632 -22.20 4.67 -18.81
CA ALA A 632 -21.41 5.25 -17.72
C ALA A 632 -22.11 6.46 -17.06
N VAL A 633 -22.76 7.31 -17.87
CA VAL A 633 -23.54 8.45 -17.37
C VAL A 633 -24.78 7.96 -16.63
N ARG A 634 -25.47 6.95 -17.18
CA ARG A 634 -26.60 6.29 -16.49
C ARG A 634 -26.20 5.64 -15.16
N PHE A 635 -24.99 5.10 -15.07
CA PHE A 635 -24.46 4.56 -13.82
C PHE A 635 -24.30 5.66 -12.75
N LEU A 636 -23.78 6.83 -13.15
CA LEU A 636 -23.73 8.00 -12.26
C LEU A 636 -25.14 8.49 -11.88
N GLN A 637 -26.09 8.51 -12.82
CA GLN A 637 -27.50 8.85 -12.54
C GLN A 637 -28.15 7.93 -11.49
N CYS A 638 -27.81 6.63 -11.51
CA CYS A 638 -28.25 5.70 -10.47
C CYS A 638 -27.76 6.13 -9.07
N GLN A 639 -26.48 6.51 -8.96
CA GLN A 639 -25.91 7.01 -7.71
C GLN A 639 -26.50 8.37 -7.30
N ILE A 640 -26.74 9.27 -8.26
CA ILE A 640 -27.38 10.58 -8.03
C ILE A 640 -28.73 10.39 -7.35
N HIS A 641 -29.62 9.54 -7.91
CA HIS A 641 -30.94 9.30 -7.32
C HIS A 641 -30.86 8.64 -5.93
N LEU A 642 -29.88 7.76 -5.72
CA LEU A 642 -29.68 7.12 -4.41
C LEU A 642 -29.30 8.15 -3.34
N VAL A 643 -28.36 9.03 -3.67
CA VAL A 643 -27.84 10.06 -2.75
C VAL A 643 -28.86 11.17 -2.53
N GLU A 644 -29.60 11.55 -3.56
CA GLU A 644 -30.74 12.47 -3.46
C GLU A 644 -31.79 11.92 -2.50
N GLY A 645 -32.20 10.66 -2.68
CA GLY A 645 -33.15 10.00 -1.78
C GLY A 645 -32.68 9.95 -0.33
N LEU A 646 -31.39 9.63 -0.10
CA LEU A 646 -30.80 9.61 1.25
C LEU A 646 -30.78 11.01 1.90
N THR A 647 -30.42 12.03 1.12
CA THR A 647 -30.39 13.42 1.56
C THR A 647 -31.78 13.86 1.99
N LEU A 648 -32.78 13.66 1.13
CA LEU A 648 -34.15 14.08 1.37
C LEU A 648 -34.78 13.32 2.54
N LEU A 649 -34.60 11.99 2.61
CA LEU A 649 -35.14 11.17 3.70
C LEU A 649 -34.63 11.63 5.06
N GLN A 650 -33.32 11.87 5.18
CA GLN A 650 -32.72 12.35 6.43
C GLN A 650 -33.13 13.79 6.76
N ALA A 651 -33.24 14.67 5.76
CA ALA A 651 -33.73 16.02 5.96
C ALA A 651 -35.19 16.04 6.46
N ALA A 652 -36.07 15.18 5.94
CA ALA A 652 -37.43 15.05 6.45
C ALA A 652 -37.49 14.47 7.87
N LEU A 653 -36.68 13.45 8.18
CA LEU A 653 -36.55 12.92 9.54
C LEU A 653 -36.13 14.00 10.54
N ARG A 654 -35.18 14.85 10.15
CA ARG A 654 -34.76 16.00 10.94
C ARG A 654 -35.89 17.01 11.13
N ASN A 655 -36.55 17.40 10.04
CA ASN A 655 -37.57 18.46 10.06
C ASN A 655 -38.84 18.06 10.81
N GLU A 656 -39.25 16.79 10.75
CA GLU A 656 -40.55 16.34 11.27
C GLU A 656 -40.47 15.49 12.55
N MET A 657 -39.40 14.70 12.74
CA MET A 657 -39.29 13.76 13.88
C MET A 657 -38.29 14.20 14.94
N ALA A 658 -37.66 15.38 14.78
CA ALA A 658 -36.53 15.87 15.59
C ALA A 658 -35.36 14.87 15.74
N ALA A 659 -35.40 13.74 15.03
CA ALA A 659 -34.35 12.75 14.95
C ALA A 659 -33.13 13.38 14.27
N LEU A 660 -31.92 12.98 14.68
CA LEU A 660 -30.63 13.44 14.12
C LEU A 660 -30.20 14.87 14.48
N HIS A 661 -30.91 15.62 15.34
CA HIS A 661 -30.38 16.88 15.86
C HIS A 661 -29.18 16.64 16.78
N SER A 662 -27.97 16.95 16.31
CA SER A 662 -26.79 17.12 17.16
C SER A 662 -26.67 18.59 17.56
N LEU A 663 -27.14 18.93 18.76
CA LEU A 663 -26.86 20.23 19.35
C LEU A 663 -25.52 20.12 20.07
N THR A 664 -24.44 20.60 19.44
CA THR A 664 -23.17 20.82 20.15
C THR A 664 -23.18 22.22 20.76
N PRO A 665 -22.68 22.41 21.99
CA PRO A 665 -22.67 23.73 22.62
C PRO A 665 -21.61 24.68 22.04
N PHE A 666 -20.67 24.17 21.24
CA PHE A 666 -19.51 24.94 20.75
C PHE A 666 -19.57 25.26 19.26
N ASN A 667 -20.19 24.41 18.43
CA ASN A 667 -20.22 24.58 16.99
C ASN A 667 -21.64 24.57 16.44
N SER A 668 -21.92 25.54 15.59
CA SER A 668 -23.11 25.60 14.76
C SER A 668 -23.01 24.63 13.58
N GLU A 669 -24.17 24.23 13.04
CA GLU A 669 -24.23 23.43 11.81
C GLU A 669 -23.48 24.09 10.64
N GLN A 670 -23.50 25.41 10.56
CA GLN A 670 -22.76 26.15 9.53
C GLN A 670 -21.25 25.98 9.67
N GLU A 671 -20.70 26.04 10.89
CA GLU A 671 -19.27 25.84 11.12
C GLU A 671 -18.85 24.40 10.82
N ILE A 672 -19.68 23.43 11.21
CA ILE A 672 -19.48 22.02 10.89
C ILE A 672 -19.45 21.83 9.36
N PHE A 673 -20.42 22.40 8.64
CA PHE A 673 -20.46 22.38 7.18
C PHE A 673 -19.19 22.98 6.56
N LEU A 674 -18.77 24.15 7.04
CA LEU A 674 -17.55 24.80 6.54
C LEU A 674 -16.30 23.95 6.79
N GLN A 675 -16.16 23.32 7.96
CA GLN A 675 -15.03 22.47 8.30
C GLN A 675 -14.96 21.20 7.43
N HIS A 676 -16.09 20.52 7.21
CA HIS A 676 -16.11 19.30 6.40
C HIS A 676 -15.77 19.57 4.92
N PHE A 677 -16.23 20.70 4.39
CA PHE A 677 -16.15 21.01 2.97
C PHE A 677 -15.10 22.09 2.63
N GLU A 678 -14.27 22.51 3.59
CA GLU A 678 -13.29 23.60 3.44
C GLU A 678 -12.40 23.41 2.21
N LEU A 679 -11.84 22.21 2.03
CA LEU A 679 -10.95 21.89 0.90
C LEU A 679 -11.67 21.95 -0.45
N LEU A 680 -12.92 21.51 -0.49
CA LEU A 680 -13.76 21.52 -1.70
C LEU A 680 -14.19 22.95 -2.05
N GLN A 681 -14.57 23.75 -1.05
CA GLN A 681 -14.94 25.15 -1.22
C GLN A 681 -13.75 26.00 -1.66
N LYS A 682 -12.57 25.81 -1.06
CA LYS A 682 -11.32 26.48 -1.49
C LYS A 682 -10.94 26.15 -2.94
N ALA A 683 -11.29 24.95 -3.41
CA ALA A 683 -11.09 24.55 -4.80
C ALA A 683 -12.25 24.97 -5.74
N CYS A 684 -13.32 25.59 -5.20
CA CYS A 684 -14.55 25.94 -5.93
C CYS A 684 -15.27 24.74 -6.56
N ILE A 685 -15.40 23.61 -5.85
CA ILE A 685 -15.98 22.36 -6.36
C ILE A 685 -17.18 21.91 -5.53
N PRO A 686 -18.41 21.86 -6.08
CA PRO A 686 -18.88 22.58 -7.27
C PRO A 686 -18.82 24.11 -7.15
N GLU A 687 -18.93 24.79 -8.28
CA GLU A 687 -19.00 26.26 -8.29
C GLU A 687 -20.30 26.74 -7.63
N GLN A 688 -20.21 27.84 -6.86
CA GLN A 688 -21.35 28.59 -6.29
C GLN A 688 -22.19 27.88 -5.21
N ILE A 689 -21.76 26.73 -4.70
CA ILE A 689 -22.49 26.08 -3.60
C ILE A 689 -22.09 26.66 -2.24
N THR A 690 -23.09 26.90 -1.39
CA THR A 690 -22.89 27.47 -0.06
C THR A 690 -23.75 26.75 0.98
N TYR A 691 -23.49 27.00 2.26
CA TYR A 691 -24.37 26.55 3.34
C TYR A 691 -25.81 27.06 3.16
N HIS A 692 -26.01 28.25 2.58
CA HIS A 692 -27.34 28.76 2.28
C HIS A 692 -28.06 27.88 1.25
N SER A 693 -27.39 27.51 0.17
CA SER A 693 -27.93 26.62 -0.87
C SER A 693 -28.34 25.27 -0.29
N PHE A 694 -27.51 24.73 0.61
CA PHE A 694 -27.81 23.50 1.35
C PHE A 694 -29.07 23.65 2.19
N LYS A 695 -29.13 24.69 3.02
CA LYS A 695 -30.26 24.95 3.90
C LYS A 695 -31.56 25.15 3.11
N GLU A 696 -31.52 25.91 2.02
CA GLU A 696 -32.68 26.15 1.16
C GLU A 696 -33.24 24.85 0.57
N SER A 697 -32.36 23.98 0.05
CA SER A 697 -32.76 22.71 -0.55
C SER A 697 -33.32 21.67 0.44
N THR A 698 -32.91 21.73 1.71
CA THR A 698 -33.29 20.75 2.74
C THR A 698 -34.41 21.23 3.66
N SER A 699 -34.67 22.54 3.76
CA SER A 699 -35.68 23.12 4.65
C SER A 699 -37.11 22.69 4.30
N TYR A 700 -37.39 22.39 3.03
CA TYR A 700 -38.72 22.00 2.56
C TYR A 700 -38.90 20.47 2.45
N ALA A 701 -37.89 19.69 2.82
CA ALA A 701 -37.97 18.24 2.82
C ALA A 701 -38.99 17.78 3.87
N ARG A 702 -40.04 17.12 3.39
CA ARG A 702 -41.16 16.59 4.18
C ARG A 702 -41.55 15.22 3.66
N PHE A 703 -42.07 14.34 4.52
CA PHE A 703 -42.45 12.98 4.11
C PHE A 703 -43.49 12.97 2.97
N SER A 704 -44.41 13.94 2.97
CA SER A 704 -45.40 14.13 1.90
C SER A 704 -44.76 14.43 0.54
N ASN A 705 -43.65 15.17 0.52
CA ASN A 705 -43.00 15.65 -0.69
C ASN A 705 -42.04 14.61 -1.28
N ILE A 706 -41.49 13.73 -0.43
CA ILE A 706 -40.46 12.75 -0.85
C ILE A 706 -41.10 11.44 -1.31
N ALA A 707 -42.33 11.13 -0.87
CA ALA A 707 -43.07 9.97 -1.33
C ALA A 707 -43.29 9.97 -2.87
N THR A 708 -43.37 11.16 -3.47
CA THR A 708 -43.58 11.35 -4.93
C THR A 708 -42.80 12.58 -5.39
N PRO A 709 -41.60 12.48 -6.01
CA PRO A 709 -41.00 11.31 -6.68
C PRO A 709 -40.14 10.41 -5.77
N ASN A 710 -40.34 9.10 -5.84
CA ASN A 710 -39.55 8.12 -5.10
C ASN A 710 -38.18 7.91 -5.79
N CYS A 711 -37.17 8.69 -5.42
CA CYS A 711 -35.81 8.61 -5.99
C CYS A 711 -35.21 7.20 -5.86
N PHE A 712 -35.50 6.47 -4.78
CA PHE A 712 -35.04 5.10 -4.59
C PHE A 712 -35.61 4.13 -5.63
N GLN A 713 -36.88 4.28 -6.01
CA GLN A 713 -37.47 3.48 -7.10
C GLN A 713 -36.83 3.79 -8.46
N GLN A 714 -36.49 5.06 -8.72
CA GLN A 714 -35.78 5.44 -9.95
C GLN A 714 -34.38 4.84 -9.99
N ALA A 715 -33.63 4.90 -8.89
CA ALA A 715 -32.32 4.25 -8.76
C ALA A 715 -32.44 2.74 -9.01
N GLN A 716 -33.43 2.07 -8.41
CA GLN A 716 -33.66 0.63 -8.61
C GLN A 716 -33.98 0.29 -10.08
N LYS A 717 -34.80 1.10 -10.76
CA LYS A 717 -35.12 0.92 -12.17
C LYS A 717 -33.88 1.03 -13.06
N LEU A 718 -33.09 2.10 -12.87
CA LEU A 718 -31.85 2.32 -13.63
C LEU A 718 -30.83 1.19 -13.38
N ALA A 719 -30.69 0.73 -12.13
CA ALA A 719 -29.80 -0.37 -11.80
C ALA A 719 -30.17 -1.66 -12.56
N LYS A 720 -31.47 -1.98 -12.67
CA LYS A 720 -31.97 -3.13 -13.43
C LYS A 720 -31.71 -3.00 -14.93
N GLU A 721 -31.95 -1.82 -15.51
CA GLU A 721 -31.70 -1.54 -16.94
C GLU A 721 -30.22 -1.63 -17.30
N LEU A 722 -29.31 -1.25 -16.39
CA LEU A 722 -27.87 -1.23 -16.64
C LEU A 722 -27.19 -2.60 -16.59
N ARG A 723 -27.83 -3.62 -16.02
CA ARG A 723 -27.24 -4.96 -15.88
C ARG A 723 -26.76 -5.53 -17.22
N SER A 724 -27.53 -5.35 -18.29
CA SER A 724 -27.12 -5.82 -19.63
C SER A 724 -25.93 -5.06 -20.21
N SER A 725 -25.75 -3.79 -19.85
CA SER A 725 -24.69 -2.95 -20.39
C SER A 725 -23.31 -3.25 -19.78
N PHE A 726 -23.27 -3.91 -18.63
CA PHE A 726 -22.03 -4.24 -17.91
C PHE A 726 -21.79 -5.75 -17.81
N SER A 727 -22.36 -6.57 -18.70
CA SER A 727 -22.21 -8.04 -18.66
C SER A 727 -20.76 -8.53 -18.57
N ASN A 728 -19.83 -7.77 -19.13
CA ASN A 728 -18.40 -8.10 -19.19
C ASN A 728 -17.58 -7.45 -18.06
N ASP A 729 -18.23 -6.72 -17.14
CA ASP A 729 -17.61 -5.95 -16.07
C ASP A 729 -18.18 -6.40 -14.72
N HIS A 730 -17.60 -7.48 -14.18
CA HIS A 730 -18.08 -8.11 -12.94
C HIS A 730 -18.08 -7.15 -11.75
N ASP A 731 -17.13 -6.21 -11.70
CA ASP A 731 -17.01 -5.25 -10.60
C ASP A 731 -18.13 -4.22 -10.64
N ARG A 732 -18.41 -3.63 -11.82
CA ARG A 732 -19.57 -2.73 -11.97
C ARG A 732 -20.88 -3.45 -11.71
N LEU A 733 -21.00 -4.74 -12.05
CA LEU A 733 -22.18 -5.55 -11.72
C LEU A 733 -22.31 -5.84 -10.23
N ALA A 734 -21.19 -6.06 -9.52
CA ALA A 734 -21.21 -6.22 -8.06
C ALA A 734 -21.61 -4.91 -7.39
N GLU A 735 -21.06 -3.79 -7.85
CA GLU A 735 -21.40 -2.47 -7.36
C GLU A 735 -22.88 -2.11 -7.63
N LEU A 736 -23.37 -2.31 -8.85
CA LEU A 736 -24.79 -2.12 -9.18
C LEU A 736 -25.71 -2.95 -8.29
N ARG A 737 -25.34 -4.20 -7.97
CA ARG A 737 -26.11 -5.04 -7.06
C ARG A 737 -26.18 -4.44 -5.65
N ARG A 738 -25.06 -3.91 -5.13
CA ARG A 738 -25.04 -3.21 -3.83
C ARG A 738 -25.92 -1.96 -3.85
N LEU A 739 -25.82 -1.13 -4.90
CA LEU A 739 -26.65 0.08 -5.06
C LEU A 739 -28.14 -0.26 -5.13
N GLU A 740 -28.50 -1.31 -5.87
CA GLU A 740 -29.88 -1.79 -5.97
C GLU A 740 -30.43 -2.26 -4.62
N GLN A 741 -29.64 -3.00 -3.84
CA GLN A 741 -30.03 -3.43 -2.50
C GLN A 741 -30.26 -2.24 -1.57
N VAL A 742 -29.37 -1.25 -1.55
CA VAL A 742 -29.55 -0.03 -0.75
C VAL A 742 -30.82 0.71 -1.19
N ALA A 743 -31.04 0.87 -2.50
CA ALA A 743 -32.23 1.51 -3.04
C ALA A 743 -33.52 0.79 -2.63
N GLU A 744 -33.56 -0.54 -2.75
CA GLU A 744 -34.72 -1.35 -2.38
C GLU A 744 -35.07 -1.22 -0.90
N HIS A 745 -34.10 -1.41 -0.02
CA HIS A 745 -34.33 -1.34 1.43
C HIS A 745 -34.74 0.06 1.87
N ASN A 746 -34.12 1.11 1.32
CA ASN A 746 -34.50 2.49 1.63
C ASN A 746 -35.86 2.88 1.06
N SER A 747 -36.26 2.33 -0.09
CA SER A 747 -37.63 2.52 -0.62
C SER A 747 -38.68 1.93 0.33
N VAL A 748 -38.42 0.72 0.85
CA VAL A 748 -39.30 0.08 1.85
C VAL A 748 -39.32 0.88 3.14
N ALA A 749 -38.15 1.23 3.69
CA ALA A 749 -38.04 2.01 4.92
C ALA A 749 -38.77 3.36 4.81
N MET A 750 -38.60 4.07 3.69
CA MET A 750 -39.30 5.32 3.42
C MET A 750 -40.81 5.14 3.39
N ASN A 751 -41.33 4.10 2.73
CA ASN A 751 -42.77 3.82 2.72
C ASN A 751 -43.30 3.53 4.15
N VAL A 752 -42.55 2.77 4.95
CA VAL A 752 -42.91 2.47 6.35
C VAL A 752 -42.93 3.75 7.18
N ILE A 753 -41.91 4.62 7.05
CA ILE A 753 -41.84 5.90 7.76
C ILE A 753 -42.98 6.82 7.34
N CYS A 754 -43.26 6.96 6.04
CA CYS A 754 -44.35 7.80 5.54
C CYS A 754 -45.74 7.31 6.00
N GLN A 755 -45.95 5.99 6.10
CA GLN A 755 -47.22 5.42 6.53
C GLN A 755 -47.43 5.45 8.05
N LEU A 756 -46.40 5.09 8.83
CA LEU A 756 -46.51 4.96 10.30
C LEU A 756 -46.12 6.26 11.04
N GLY A 757 -45.19 7.05 10.51
CA GLY A 757 -44.76 8.33 11.09
C GLY A 757 -45.84 9.41 11.04
N ALA A 758 -46.75 9.33 10.06
CA ALA A 758 -47.94 10.19 9.98
C ALA A 758 -49.00 9.87 11.04
N VAL A 759 -48.94 8.67 11.65
CA VAL A 759 -49.95 8.17 12.60
C VAL A 759 -49.41 8.19 14.04
N GLU A 760 -48.15 7.83 14.28
CA GLU A 760 -47.51 7.80 15.61
C GLU A 760 -46.02 8.25 15.57
N PRO A 761 -45.73 9.56 15.59
CA PRO A 761 -44.38 10.10 15.36
C PRO A 761 -43.32 9.70 16.41
N ASN A 762 -43.71 9.29 17.62
CA ASN A 762 -42.79 8.85 18.68
C ASN A 762 -42.60 7.33 18.77
N SER A 763 -43.27 6.55 17.90
CA SER A 763 -43.25 5.07 17.95
C SER A 763 -42.12 4.44 17.14
N LEU A 764 -41.37 5.22 16.36
CA LEU A 764 -40.37 4.73 15.41
C LEU A 764 -38.98 5.25 15.75
N LYS A 765 -38.02 4.34 15.88
CA LYS A 765 -36.60 4.65 15.95
C LYS A 765 -35.96 4.30 14.61
N VAL A 766 -35.37 5.29 13.95
CA VAL A 766 -34.67 5.13 12.67
C VAL A 766 -33.16 5.25 12.88
N SER A 767 -32.40 4.24 12.45
CA SER A 767 -30.94 4.27 12.39
C SER A 767 -30.45 4.10 10.95
N PHE A 768 -29.22 4.56 10.68
CA PHE A 768 -28.57 4.44 9.37
C PHE A 768 -27.37 3.50 9.51
N GLU A 769 -27.42 2.35 8.83
CA GLU A 769 -26.42 1.29 8.95
C GLU A 769 -25.84 0.95 7.55
N PHE A 770 -24.53 0.68 7.45
CA PHE A 770 -23.84 0.37 6.19
C PHE A 770 -23.85 -1.14 5.88
N ILE A 771 -25.05 -1.72 5.79
CA ILE A 771 -25.24 -3.18 5.63
C ILE A 771 -24.83 -3.66 4.23
N HIS A 772 -25.34 -3.00 3.19
CA HIS A 772 -25.18 -3.44 1.80
C HIS A 772 -24.08 -2.71 1.03
N HIS A 773 -23.68 -1.52 1.51
CA HIS A 773 -22.67 -0.69 0.86
C HIS A 773 -21.86 0.11 1.90
N PRO A 774 -20.52 0.23 1.76
CA PRO A 774 -19.66 0.90 2.75
C PRO A 774 -19.89 2.41 2.90
N CYS A 775 -20.50 3.06 1.90
CA CYS A 775 -20.68 4.52 1.90
C CYS A 775 -22.14 4.98 1.75
N TYR A 776 -23.08 4.07 1.43
CA TYR A 776 -24.49 4.41 1.24
C TYR A 776 -25.29 3.70 2.32
N ALA A 777 -25.82 4.48 3.26
CA ALA A 777 -26.50 3.94 4.41
C ALA A 777 -27.85 3.31 4.04
N THR A 778 -28.21 2.26 4.79
CA THR A 778 -29.54 1.65 4.77
C THR A 778 -30.29 2.11 6.02
N ALA A 779 -31.48 2.68 5.83
CA ALA A 779 -32.36 3.07 6.91
C ALA A 779 -32.98 1.83 7.55
N VAL A 780 -32.73 1.63 8.84
CA VAL A 780 -33.29 0.57 9.66
C VAL A 780 -34.35 1.17 10.57
N VAL A 781 -35.61 0.75 10.37
CA VAL A 781 -36.76 1.24 11.12
C VAL A 781 -37.12 0.20 12.17
N ARG A 782 -37.07 0.58 13.45
CA ARG A 782 -37.49 -0.25 14.59
C ARG A 782 -38.66 0.41 15.30
N ARG A 783 -39.58 -0.37 15.84
CA ARG A 783 -40.54 0.15 16.82
C ARG A 783 -39.78 0.49 18.09
N ALA A 784 -40.03 1.70 18.61
CA ALA A 784 -39.38 2.28 19.79
C ALA A 784 -39.74 1.51 21.06
#